data_AF-A0AAV7IUV4-F1
#
_entry.id   AF-A0AAV7IUV4-F1
#
_cell.length_a   1.000
_cell.length_b   1.000
_cell.length_c   1.000
_cell.angle_alpha   90.00
_cell.angle_beta   90.00
_cell.angle_gamma   90.00
#
_symmetry.space_group_name_H-M   'P 1'
#
loop_
_entity.id
_entity.type
_entity.pdbx_description
1 polymer ?
#
loop_
_entity_poly.entity_id
_entity_poly.type
_entity_poly.pdbx_seq_one_letter_code
_entity_poly.pdbx_strand_id
1 'polypeptide(L)'
;MTTKNNYIVNDSNGQNSLTHDNNNEVFTITQSKPKTKEEKRMDFDELLPYVGEFGLYQKILFLLMIPFASFVAWVYFTQIFITLVPGEHWCKVPGLENLTIEQRIALAIPPAGIYDNAGASGHSRCSMYKVNFTQILINRTTIIPIADPSWPIQKCQYGWEYNFTEIPYETVATENNWVCDDGALPTYAQSIFFIGAIWGGLLFGFIADKYGRIPALVGANVIGCIAGIATAFSNTFWEFAACRFFLGFAFDNCFTMMYILVLEYVGPKWRTFVANMSIALFFTTAACVLPWIAYYLADWRMTTIVLSVPLALSVATPWLVPESARWLVSQGQIDRAIHILKKFERINGTQVPDNVYKYFKESCEQELSIEDTNKTYSVIDLFKSPRLRKIVLLLIVIWMAISLVFDGHVRNVDNLGLNVFITFTIASATEMPADTLLTLLLDRWGRRWLAFGSMAVSGIFSLGACAVSSRIYAASLAIVGRFFVNISYNIGLQYAAELLPTVVRAQGMALIHIMGYVASIIAPFIVYLAVISPELPLLLLGILGIIGGALALFLPETLDQELPQTLQDGEDFGKNQGLWDMPCMMKKADHEQRPEFIRSYRADSIRSSGRLSLRGEVLRSSMIQRSSVRSRKNSSAPVEIKIQDTIQINKPAIMKEDLKTRSYDMELSERTALRQKFESIDDILPHVGNFGKYQLYLLLALFPYGLIYSNLYFSTFFLTLVPQEYWCYVPELQDLNLTAEERVKAAIPAMDTFPYYDKCNRKDLNFRELVQYNKNPNSPAWKTDKKVNCEKWEYNLTQVPYLTISSELDWVCDKEYLISSSQAIFFCGSILGSFIFGWIADHKGRIPALVISCLVSGVGTVATAWSNNFWTFALCRFFTGLAFDNCINIPLIIVVEYMAINRRTIVFNIAFGIHFAIGSTVLPWVAYYVSDWRHFAYIVAIPMIVGLFTPWILPESARWYASTEQWEKVVENLKNVARVNGKNPDPRIYDAFIRNTGDINNRVESATLFDLFKTPRLARTTILLTFFWTLLIICFDGHVYSLKLLRSSVFVSFTLASATELPAGLLVTLILDRWGRRFCGFLTLGAISACSFAELYLPSTEAKLSSSVVARFSANMAANIGLQYATELLPTPVRAQGVALVHLFGILAHAVAPYITDLASIWPGLPMMFVGVLALGTSLLVLFLPETAGRELPQTLQQGEDFSKGDHFWSFPCCNKIDVDRHRNGNSNCTIER
;
A
#
# COMPACT_ATOMS: atom_id res chain seq x y z
N MET A 1 48.22 -45.53 44.07
CA MET A 1 49.52 -45.73 44.76
C MET A 1 49.96 -44.39 45.36
N THR A 2 50.85 -44.42 46.38
CA THR A 2 51.77 -43.33 46.79
C THR A 2 51.23 -41.88 46.90
N THR A 3 50.89 -41.33 48.08
CA THR A 3 51.77 -40.79 49.17
C THR A 3 52.47 -39.44 48.84
N LYS A 4 52.61 -38.45 49.73
CA LYS A 4 52.34 -38.36 51.20
C LYS A 4 52.38 -36.90 51.75
N ASN A 5 52.08 -36.77 53.06
CA ASN A 5 52.41 -35.67 54.01
C ASN A 5 51.62 -34.34 53.86
N ASN A 6 51.32 -33.54 54.89
CA ASN A 6 51.29 -33.60 56.38
C ASN A 6 50.63 -32.26 56.87
N TYR A 7 50.23 -31.91 58.11
CA TYR A 7 50.20 -32.39 59.52
C TYR A 7 48.93 -31.77 60.19
N ILE A 8 48.54 -31.92 61.48
CA ILE A 8 48.30 -33.07 62.39
C ILE A 8 47.62 -32.54 63.70
N VAL A 9 47.17 -33.44 64.60
CA VAL A 9 46.87 -33.22 66.06
C VAL A 9 45.52 -32.57 66.49
N ASN A 10 44.63 -33.46 67.00
CA ASN A 10 43.95 -33.46 68.32
C ASN A 10 42.80 -32.48 68.71
N ASP A 11 41.87 -32.82 69.62
CA ASP A 11 41.30 -34.14 70.05
C ASP A 11 40.07 -33.96 70.98
N SER A 12 39.28 -35.03 71.16
CA SER A 12 38.53 -35.42 72.38
C SER A 12 37.21 -34.73 72.82
N ASN A 13 36.22 -35.60 73.08
CA ASN A 13 35.13 -35.56 74.10
C ASN A 13 34.08 -34.40 74.12
N GLY A 14 32.79 -34.66 74.41
CA GLY A 14 32.04 -35.93 74.58
C GLY A 14 30.75 -35.79 75.42
N GLN A 15 29.86 -36.81 75.38
CA GLN A 15 28.67 -37.03 76.25
C GLN A 15 27.46 -36.06 76.09
N ASN A 16 26.18 -36.42 76.36
CA ASN A 16 25.48 -37.72 76.55
C ASN A 16 23.93 -37.57 76.42
N SER A 17 23.21 -38.71 76.40
CA SER A 17 21.72 -38.88 76.48
C SER A 17 20.89 -38.37 75.27
N LEU A 18 19.95 -39.12 74.64
CA LEU A 18 18.82 -39.97 75.12
C LEU A 18 17.65 -39.13 75.68
N THR A 19 16.37 -39.33 75.31
CA THR A 19 15.66 -40.55 74.84
C THR A 19 14.54 -40.33 73.80
N HIS A 20 14.33 -41.35 72.97
CA HIS A 20 13.05 -41.86 72.39
C HIS A 20 12.18 -41.07 71.38
N ASP A 21 11.69 -41.84 70.42
CA ASP A 21 10.71 -41.55 69.39
C ASP A 21 9.28 -41.38 69.92
N ASN A 22 8.43 -40.65 69.16
CA ASN A 22 7.21 -41.23 68.57
C ASN A 22 6.57 -40.30 67.51
N ASN A 23 6.40 -40.83 66.30
CA ASN A 23 5.33 -40.64 65.29
C ASN A 23 4.62 -39.27 65.08
N ASN A 24 4.51 -38.91 63.79
CA ASN A 24 3.49 -38.04 63.15
C ASN A 24 3.45 -36.56 63.63
N GLU A 25 3.72 -35.54 62.81
CA GLU A 25 3.13 -35.23 61.50
C GLU A 25 4.04 -34.35 60.61
N VAL A 26 3.62 -34.08 59.37
CA VAL A 26 4.40 -33.30 58.38
C VAL A 26 4.18 -31.79 58.53
N PHE A 27 5.18 -31.09 59.08
CA PHE A 27 5.28 -29.63 59.03
C PHE A 27 6.64 -29.18 58.47
N THR A 28 6.69 -28.92 57.16
CA THR A 28 7.93 -28.51 56.48
C THR A 28 8.19 -27.02 56.70
N ILE A 29 9.04 -26.69 57.68
CA ILE A 29 9.49 -25.30 57.90
C ILE A 29 10.37 -24.88 56.73
N THR A 30 9.85 -24.00 55.88
CA THR A 30 10.57 -23.43 54.75
C THR A 30 11.57 -22.37 55.23
N GLN A 31 12.82 -22.78 55.44
CA GLN A 31 13.92 -21.83 55.59
C GLN A 31 14.09 -21.03 54.30
N SER A 32 13.68 -19.77 54.33
CA SER A 32 13.88 -18.83 53.23
C SER A 32 15.36 -18.47 53.12
N LYS A 33 15.99 -18.83 52.01
CA LYS A 33 17.29 -18.24 51.64
C LYS A 33 17.14 -16.71 51.58
N PRO A 34 18.10 -15.93 52.10
CA PRO A 34 18.07 -14.48 51.94
C PRO A 34 18.11 -14.14 50.46
N LYS A 35 17.15 -13.35 49.99
CA LYS A 35 17.18 -12.83 48.62
C LYS A 35 18.33 -11.82 48.51
N THR A 36 19.42 -12.22 47.85
CA THR A 36 20.30 -11.28 47.18
C THR A 36 19.45 -10.38 46.27
N LYS A 37 19.76 -9.09 46.22
CA LYS A 37 19.22 -8.23 45.16
C LYS A 37 19.74 -8.76 43.84
N GLU A 38 18.85 -9.04 42.90
CA GLU A 38 19.25 -9.18 41.50
C GLU A 38 19.61 -7.78 41.00
N GLU A 39 20.90 -7.53 40.79
CA GLU A 39 21.35 -6.32 40.13
C GLU A 39 20.93 -6.39 38.65
N LYS A 40 20.19 -5.39 38.18
CA LYS A 40 19.62 -5.39 36.85
C LYS A 40 20.72 -5.09 35.83
N ARG A 41 21.38 -6.14 35.35
CA ARG A 41 22.35 -6.12 34.24
C ARG A 41 21.81 -5.32 33.05
N MET A 42 22.71 -4.62 32.36
CA MET A 42 22.41 -3.78 31.20
C MET A 42 22.72 -4.55 29.92
N ASP A 43 21.67 -4.96 29.20
CA ASP A 43 21.77 -5.53 27.86
C ASP A 43 22.21 -4.45 26.84
N PHE A 44 22.84 -4.89 25.75
CA PHE A 44 23.20 -4.08 24.59
C PHE A 44 22.00 -3.28 24.04
N ASP A 45 20.81 -3.87 24.05
CA ASP A 45 19.59 -3.20 23.59
C ASP A 45 19.10 -2.09 24.54
N GLU A 46 19.50 -2.11 25.81
CA GLU A 46 19.28 -0.99 26.74
C GLU A 46 20.30 0.14 26.58
N LEU A 47 21.45 -0.12 25.93
CA LEU A 47 22.47 0.89 25.63
C LEU A 47 22.17 1.67 24.34
N LEU A 48 21.56 1.03 23.33
CA LEU A 48 21.23 1.66 22.04
C LEU A 48 20.41 2.97 22.14
N PRO A 49 19.43 3.13 23.04
CA PRO A 49 18.71 4.40 23.21
C PRO A 49 19.60 5.58 23.61
N TYR A 50 20.65 5.36 24.41
CA TYR A 50 21.60 6.41 24.82
C TYR A 50 22.49 6.86 23.64
N VAL A 51 22.95 5.91 22.82
CA VAL A 51 23.73 6.18 21.60
C VAL A 51 22.85 6.79 20.49
N GLY A 52 21.54 6.52 20.54
CA GLY A 52 20.50 7.05 19.66
C GLY A 52 19.93 5.95 18.74
N GLU A 53 18.68 5.53 18.98
CA GLU A 53 18.05 4.34 18.37
C GLU A 53 18.12 4.28 16.83
N PHE A 54 17.98 5.44 16.17
CA PHE A 54 18.01 5.59 14.71
C PHE A 54 18.62 6.94 14.32
N GLY A 55 19.85 7.16 14.80
CA GLY A 55 20.64 8.37 14.55
C GLY A 55 21.14 8.52 13.12
N LEU A 56 21.99 9.54 12.90
CA LEU A 56 22.57 9.83 11.60
C LEU A 56 23.42 8.67 11.06
N TYR A 57 24.21 8.02 11.91
CA TYR A 57 25.06 6.91 11.47
C TYR A 57 24.24 5.66 11.12
N GLN A 58 23.19 5.33 11.88
CA GLN A 58 22.29 4.22 11.51
C GLN A 58 21.55 4.49 10.19
N LYS A 59 21.17 5.74 9.90
CA LYS A 59 20.58 6.12 8.60
C LYS A 59 21.57 5.98 7.43
N ILE A 60 22.85 6.30 7.66
CA ILE A 60 23.91 6.06 6.68
C ILE A 60 24.12 4.55 6.46
N LEU A 61 24.15 3.74 7.53
CA LEU A 61 24.25 2.27 7.44
C LEU A 61 23.07 1.66 6.66
N PHE A 62 21.85 2.14 6.89
CA PHE A 62 20.66 1.73 6.12
C PHE A 62 20.80 2.04 4.62
N LEU A 63 21.26 3.23 4.24
CA LEU A 63 21.52 3.58 2.84
C LEU A 63 22.67 2.76 2.22
N LEU A 64 23.67 2.37 3.02
CA LEU A 64 24.75 1.49 2.56
C LEU A 64 24.30 0.04 2.28
N MET A 65 23.05 -0.34 2.61
CA MET A 65 22.47 -1.63 2.21
C MET A 65 22.10 -1.71 0.73
N ILE A 66 21.85 -0.57 0.07
CA ILE A 66 21.40 -0.48 -1.34
C ILE A 66 22.24 -1.33 -2.32
N PRO A 67 23.59 -1.21 -2.37
CA PRO A 67 24.40 -2.05 -3.27
C PRO A 67 24.25 -3.54 -2.96
N PHE A 68 24.26 -3.97 -1.70
CA PHE A 68 24.17 -5.38 -1.32
C PHE A 68 22.79 -5.97 -1.63
N ALA A 69 21.71 -5.20 -1.41
CA ALA A 69 20.36 -5.57 -1.83
C ALA A 69 20.25 -5.71 -3.37
N SER A 70 21.04 -4.93 -4.11
CA SER A 70 21.13 -5.05 -5.57
C SER A 70 21.90 -6.30 -5.99
N PHE A 71 22.98 -6.64 -5.29
CA PHE A 71 23.79 -7.83 -5.59
C PHE A 71 22.98 -9.12 -5.42
N VAL A 72 22.21 -9.29 -4.35
CA VAL A 72 21.37 -10.50 -4.16
C VAL A 72 20.31 -10.61 -5.26
N ALA A 73 19.61 -9.52 -5.61
CA ALA A 73 18.63 -9.51 -6.69
C ALA A 73 19.26 -9.91 -8.03
N TRP A 74 20.43 -9.35 -8.37
CA TRP A 74 21.10 -9.65 -9.63
C TRP A 74 21.65 -11.09 -9.65
N VAL A 75 22.41 -11.52 -8.63
CA VAL A 75 22.97 -12.90 -8.57
C VAL A 75 21.90 -13.97 -8.70
N TYR A 76 20.72 -13.73 -8.12
CA TYR A 76 19.55 -14.61 -8.16
C TYR A 76 18.83 -14.63 -9.52
N PHE A 77 18.34 -13.47 -9.98
CA PHE A 77 17.45 -13.42 -11.13
C PHE A 77 18.18 -13.45 -12.48
N THR A 78 19.50 -13.14 -12.53
CA THR A 78 20.29 -13.25 -13.77
C THR A 78 20.28 -14.67 -14.35
N GLN A 79 20.13 -15.68 -13.49
CA GLN A 79 20.02 -17.09 -13.89
C GLN A 79 18.85 -17.38 -14.83
N ILE A 80 17.83 -16.52 -14.85
CA ILE A 80 16.67 -16.63 -15.75
C ILE A 80 17.06 -16.06 -17.12
N PHE A 81 17.39 -14.77 -17.18
CA PHE A 81 17.62 -14.03 -18.43
C PHE A 81 18.72 -14.63 -19.32
N ILE A 82 19.80 -15.14 -18.73
CA ILE A 82 20.91 -15.74 -19.49
C ILE A 82 20.62 -17.15 -20.02
N THR A 83 19.57 -17.82 -19.54
CA THR A 83 19.15 -19.17 -19.98
C THR A 83 17.77 -19.20 -20.62
N LEU A 84 17.20 -18.05 -21.00
CA LEU A 84 15.94 -18.01 -21.75
C LEU A 84 16.11 -18.70 -23.11
N VAL A 85 15.03 -19.31 -23.60
CA VAL A 85 14.96 -19.98 -24.91
C VAL A 85 13.80 -19.35 -25.69
N PRO A 86 14.02 -18.79 -26.89
CA PRO A 86 12.93 -18.23 -27.71
C PRO A 86 11.83 -19.25 -28.01
N GLY A 87 10.58 -18.79 -27.96
CA GLY A 87 9.41 -19.65 -28.13
C GLY A 87 9.41 -20.42 -29.45
N GLU A 88 9.81 -19.78 -30.55
CA GLU A 88 9.95 -20.42 -31.86
C GLU A 88 11.42 -20.65 -32.24
N HIS A 89 11.72 -21.89 -32.60
CA HIS A 89 13.00 -22.35 -33.15
C HIS A 89 12.77 -23.53 -34.09
N TRP A 90 13.68 -23.77 -35.03
CA TRP A 90 13.58 -24.83 -36.04
C TRP A 90 14.96 -25.44 -36.37
N CYS A 91 14.98 -26.62 -36.99
CA CYS A 91 16.24 -27.25 -37.39
C CYS A 91 17.00 -26.39 -38.41
N LYS A 92 18.31 -26.20 -38.21
CA LYS A 92 19.19 -25.66 -39.25
C LYS A 92 19.42 -26.69 -40.35
N VAL A 93 19.37 -26.27 -41.61
CA VAL A 93 19.53 -27.17 -42.77
C VAL A 93 20.53 -26.60 -43.79
N PRO A 94 21.74 -27.19 -43.92
CA PRO A 94 22.76 -26.71 -44.84
C PRO A 94 22.31 -26.86 -46.30
N GLY A 95 22.66 -25.87 -47.12
CA GLY A 95 22.27 -25.81 -48.54
C GLY A 95 20.93 -25.12 -48.83
N LEU A 96 20.14 -24.78 -47.81
CA LEU A 96 18.92 -23.96 -47.96
C LEU A 96 19.10 -22.49 -47.54
N GLU A 97 20.29 -22.10 -47.08
CA GLU A 97 20.56 -20.78 -46.48
C GLU A 97 20.28 -19.58 -47.43
N ASN A 98 20.35 -19.80 -48.75
CA ASN A 98 20.01 -18.82 -49.78
C ASN A 98 18.50 -18.50 -49.92
N LEU A 99 17.62 -19.23 -49.23
CA LEU A 99 16.17 -18.98 -49.22
C LEU A 99 15.76 -18.12 -48.02
N THR A 100 14.60 -17.44 -48.13
CA THR A 100 14.00 -16.73 -46.98
C THR A 100 13.64 -17.71 -45.87
N ILE A 101 13.61 -17.24 -44.62
CA ILE A 101 13.34 -18.08 -43.44
C ILE A 101 12.02 -18.86 -43.59
N GLU A 102 10.96 -18.18 -44.03
CA GLU A 102 9.65 -18.78 -44.33
C GLU A 102 9.74 -19.91 -45.37
N GLN A 103 10.50 -19.71 -46.45
CA GLN A 103 10.71 -20.71 -47.50
C GLN A 103 11.53 -21.91 -47.01
N ARG A 104 12.49 -21.70 -46.10
CA ARG A 104 13.24 -22.79 -45.47
C ARG A 104 12.33 -23.63 -44.58
N ILE A 105 11.55 -22.99 -43.71
CA ILE A 105 10.61 -23.66 -42.80
C ILE A 105 9.58 -24.46 -43.61
N ALA A 106 8.93 -23.83 -44.60
CA ALA A 106 7.90 -24.45 -45.43
C ALA A 106 8.38 -25.59 -46.35
N LEU A 107 9.70 -25.71 -46.60
CA LEU A 107 10.29 -26.81 -47.37
C LEU A 107 10.89 -27.92 -46.49
N ALA A 108 11.52 -27.56 -45.37
CA ALA A 108 12.37 -28.49 -44.62
C ALA A 108 11.76 -28.99 -43.31
N ILE A 109 10.78 -28.28 -42.75
CA ILE A 109 10.25 -28.54 -41.41
C ILE A 109 8.81 -29.08 -41.52
N PRO A 110 8.54 -30.31 -41.04
CA PRO A 110 7.19 -30.88 -41.07
C PRO A 110 6.21 -30.06 -40.22
N PRO A 111 4.89 -30.14 -40.53
CA PRO A 111 3.87 -29.67 -39.60
C PRO A 111 3.97 -30.43 -38.27
N ALA A 112 3.58 -29.78 -37.17
CA ALA A 112 3.64 -30.38 -35.85
C ALA A 112 2.75 -31.64 -35.75
N GLY A 113 3.33 -32.73 -35.22
CA GLY A 113 2.65 -34.01 -35.03
C GLY A 113 2.13 -34.18 -33.60
N ILE A 114 1.45 -35.30 -33.34
CA ILE A 114 0.89 -35.65 -32.01
C ILE A 114 1.98 -35.70 -30.89
N TYR A 115 3.25 -35.86 -31.26
CA TYR A 115 4.39 -35.98 -30.34
C TYR A 115 5.32 -34.75 -30.30
N ASP A 116 5.12 -33.76 -31.19
CA ASP A 116 5.90 -32.51 -31.23
C ASP A 116 4.94 -31.35 -30.92
N ASN A 117 5.15 -30.63 -29.82
CA ASN A 117 4.34 -29.46 -29.49
C ASN A 117 4.37 -28.44 -30.64
N ALA A 118 3.18 -28.06 -31.13
CA ALA A 118 3.07 -27.11 -32.23
C ALA A 118 3.64 -25.75 -31.85
N GLY A 119 4.53 -25.22 -32.70
CA GLY A 119 4.92 -23.83 -32.63
C GLY A 119 3.73 -22.90 -32.89
N ALA A 120 3.89 -21.62 -32.56
CA ALA A 120 2.96 -20.57 -33.01
C ALA A 120 2.84 -20.52 -34.55
N SER A 121 3.89 -20.97 -35.25
CA SER A 121 3.95 -21.20 -36.70
C SER A 121 3.24 -22.47 -37.19
N GLY A 122 2.84 -23.41 -36.31
CA GLY A 122 2.25 -24.70 -36.67
C GLY A 122 3.24 -25.78 -37.14
N HIS A 123 4.54 -25.47 -37.20
CA HIS A 123 5.61 -26.40 -37.57
C HIS A 123 6.20 -27.11 -36.34
N SER A 124 6.90 -28.24 -36.57
CA SER A 124 7.71 -28.89 -35.53
C SER A 124 8.97 -28.09 -35.21
N ARG A 125 9.33 -28.02 -33.92
CA ARG A 125 10.56 -27.35 -33.45
C ARG A 125 11.81 -28.25 -33.44
N CYS A 126 11.61 -29.56 -33.45
CA CYS A 126 12.66 -30.57 -33.18
C CYS A 126 12.90 -31.58 -34.32
N SER A 127 12.04 -31.56 -35.35
CA SER A 127 12.04 -32.51 -36.46
C SER A 127 12.23 -31.82 -37.81
N MET A 128 12.85 -32.51 -38.77
CA MET A 128 13.05 -32.07 -40.15
C MET A 128 12.79 -33.21 -41.15
N TYR A 129 12.52 -32.88 -42.40
CA TYR A 129 12.43 -33.87 -43.47
C TYR A 129 13.81 -34.43 -43.86
N LYS A 130 13.88 -35.76 -44.03
CA LYS A 130 15.08 -36.52 -44.40
C LYS A 130 15.19 -36.62 -45.93
N VAL A 131 15.59 -35.53 -46.59
CA VAL A 131 15.74 -35.48 -48.05
C VAL A 131 17.02 -34.72 -48.44
N ASN A 132 17.58 -35.02 -49.61
CA ASN A 132 18.71 -34.28 -50.17
C ASN A 132 18.22 -32.96 -50.80
N PHE A 133 18.10 -31.91 -49.97
CA PHE A 133 17.61 -30.59 -50.39
C PHE A 133 18.38 -29.99 -51.57
N THR A 134 19.70 -30.21 -51.66
CA THR A 134 20.52 -29.76 -52.80
C THR A 134 20.04 -30.35 -54.12
N GLN A 135 19.61 -31.62 -54.14
CA GLN A 135 19.03 -32.24 -55.34
C GLN A 135 17.61 -31.74 -55.64
N ILE A 136 16.81 -31.38 -54.62
CA ILE A 136 15.48 -30.78 -54.82
C ILE A 136 15.60 -29.41 -55.49
N LEU A 137 16.53 -28.57 -55.03
CA LEU A 137 16.77 -27.23 -55.58
C LEU A 137 17.20 -27.28 -57.06
N ILE A 138 18.06 -28.24 -57.43
CA ILE A 138 18.55 -28.40 -58.81
C ILE A 138 17.45 -28.90 -59.76
N ASN A 139 16.45 -29.64 -59.24
CA ASN A 139 15.50 -30.40 -60.06
C ASN A 139 14.08 -29.78 -60.16
N ARG A 140 13.86 -28.56 -59.64
CA ARG A 140 12.57 -27.85 -59.75
C ARG A 140 12.67 -26.56 -60.56
N THR A 141 11.70 -26.34 -61.45
CA THR A 141 11.53 -25.13 -62.27
C THR A 141 10.54 -24.11 -61.68
N THR A 142 10.03 -24.38 -60.48
CA THR A 142 8.96 -23.60 -59.82
C THR A 142 9.50 -22.59 -58.82
N ILE A 143 8.99 -21.36 -58.86
CA ILE A 143 9.48 -20.20 -58.07
C ILE A 143 9.26 -20.36 -56.55
N ILE A 144 8.33 -21.20 -56.10
CA ILE A 144 8.00 -21.38 -54.67
C ILE A 144 8.31 -22.82 -54.24
N PRO A 145 9.13 -23.04 -53.20
CA PRO A 145 9.42 -24.36 -52.65
C PRO A 145 8.33 -24.81 -51.66
N ILE A 146 7.58 -25.86 -52.00
CA ILE A 146 6.60 -26.52 -51.12
C ILE A 146 7.09 -27.94 -50.80
N ALA A 147 7.08 -28.32 -49.51
CA ALA A 147 7.39 -29.66 -49.04
C ALA A 147 6.39 -30.72 -49.53
N ASP A 148 6.81 -31.98 -49.57
CA ASP A 148 5.92 -33.13 -49.81
C ASP A 148 5.57 -33.80 -48.46
N PRO A 149 4.28 -33.87 -48.07
CA PRO A 149 3.88 -34.51 -46.81
C PRO A 149 4.25 -35.99 -46.68
N SER A 150 4.59 -36.67 -47.78
CA SER A 150 5.01 -38.09 -47.78
C SER A 150 6.48 -38.31 -47.42
N TRP A 151 7.28 -37.25 -47.28
CA TRP A 151 8.71 -37.37 -46.99
C TRP A 151 8.98 -37.92 -45.57
N PRO A 152 9.98 -38.81 -45.40
CA PRO A 152 10.35 -39.33 -44.09
C PRO A 152 10.91 -38.24 -43.18
N ILE A 153 10.60 -38.34 -41.88
CA ILE A 153 11.00 -37.36 -40.85
C ILE A 153 12.21 -37.89 -40.05
N GLN A 154 13.08 -36.99 -39.60
CA GLN A 154 14.18 -37.26 -38.66
C GLN A 154 14.35 -36.09 -37.67
N LYS A 155 15.04 -36.31 -36.55
CA LYS A 155 15.48 -35.21 -35.66
C LYS A 155 16.45 -34.26 -36.37
N CYS A 156 16.56 -33.02 -35.89
CA CYS A 156 17.60 -32.07 -36.36
C CYS A 156 19.00 -32.70 -36.35
N GLN A 157 19.86 -32.35 -37.31
CA GLN A 157 21.22 -32.91 -37.45
C GLN A 157 22.35 -31.87 -37.50
N TYR A 158 22.04 -30.59 -37.79
CA TYR A 158 23.03 -29.56 -38.10
C TYR A 158 22.88 -28.30 -37.21
N GLY A 159 22.37 -28.47 -36.00
CA GLY A 159 22.00 -27.39 -35.08
C GLY A 159 20.60 -26.83 -35.33
N TRP A 160 20.30 -25.69 -34.72
CA TRP A 160 19.03 -24.99 -34.78
C TRP A 160 19.18 -23.53 -35.26
N GLU A 161 18.06 -22.92 -35.64
CA GLU A 161 17.92 -21.49 -35.87
C GLU A 161 16.78 -20.97 -34.96
N TYR A 162 16.93 -19.74 -34.45
CA TYR A 162 16.09 -19.16 -33.39
C TYR A 162 15.41 -17.87 -33.85
N ASN A 163 14.18 -17.63 -33.37
CA ASN A 163 13.48 -16.38 -33.62
C ASN A 163 13.74 -15.32 -32.52
N PHE A 164 14.57 -14.33 -32.82
CA PHE A 164 14.95 -13.27 -31.88
C PHE A 164 13.95 -12.08 -31.80
N THR A 165 12.69 -12.22 -32.25
CA THR A 165 11.68 -11.15 -32.11
C THR A 165 11.19 -10.95 -30.68
N GLU A 166 11.20 -11.99 -29.85
CA GLU A 166 10.71 -11.94 -28.46
C GLU A 166 11.85 -11.67 -27.46
N ILE A 167 13.01 -12.28 -27.70
CA ILE A 167 14.26 -12.11 -26.96
C ILE A 167 15.31 -11.62 -27.98
N PRO A 168 15.76 -10.35 -27.93
CA PRO A 168 16.56 -9.76 -29.00
C PRO A 168 18.06 -10.09 -28.93
N TYR A 169 18.45 -11.19 -28.27
CA TYR A 169 19.84 -11.57 -28.05
C TYR A 169 20.04 -13.08 -27.92
N GLU A 170 21.26 -13.54 -28.21
CA GLU A 170 21.69 -14.91 -27.93
C GLU A 170 21.93 -15.12 -26.43
N THR A 171 21.55 -16.31 -25.96
CA THR A 171 21.62 -16.79 -24.58
C THR A 171 22.55 -17.98 -24.50
N VAL A 172 23.03 -18.36 -23.32
CA VAL A 172 23.90 -19.55 -23.20
C VAL A 172 23.20 -20.83 -23.68
N ALA A 173 21.85 -20.86 -23.59
CA ALA A 173 21.01 -21.96 -24.04
C ALA A 173 20.85 -21.99 -25.57
N THR A 174 20.79 -20.84 -26.25
CA THR A 174 20.73 -20.80 -27.73
C THR A 174 22.11 -20.97 -28.36
N GLU A 175 23.16 -20.35 -27.80
CA GLU A 175 24.56 -20.51 -28.25
C GLU A 175 25.00 -21.98 -28.19
N ASN A 176 24.70 -22.69 -27.08
CA ASN A 176 25.03 -24.10 -26.91
C ASN A 176 23.92 -25.07 -27.33
N ASN A 177 22.85 -24.57 -27.98
CA ASN A 177 21.75 -25.37 -28.55
C ASN A 177 21.04 -26.30 -27.53
N TRP A 178 20.81 -25.83 -26.30
CA TRP A 178 20.11 -26.56 -25.21
C TRP A 178 18.59 -26.59 -25.42
N VAL A 179 18.16 -27.30 -26.48
CA VAL A 179 16.75 -27.47 -26.86
C VAL A 179 16.44 -28.93 -27.19
N CYS A 180 15.15 -29.25 -27.35
CA CYS A 180 14.68 -30.59 -27.68
C CYS A 180 15.19 -31.65 -26.69
N ASP A 181 16.07 -32.57 -27.10
CA ASP A 181 16.63 -33.61 -26.22
C ASP A 181 17.45 -33.04 -25.05
N ASP A 182 18.13 -31.91 -25.26
CA ASP A 182 18.98 -31.23 -24.28
C ASP A 182 18.25 -30.08 -23.54
N GLY A 183 16.93 -29.94 -23.75
CA GLY A 183 16.11 -28.86 -23.18
C GLY A 183 16.08 -28.79 -21.64
N ALA A 184 16.54 -29.83 -20.93
CA ALA A 184 16.64 -29.85 -19.48
C ALA A 184 17.95 -29.25 -18.91
N LEU A 185 18.96 -28.96 -19.75
CA LEU A 185 20.24 -28.38 -19.30
C LEU A 185 20.11 -27.02 -18.56
N PRO A 186 19.26 -26.06 -19.00
CA PRO A 186 18.98 -24.85 -18.21
C PRO A 186 18.52 -25.17 -16.79
N THR A 187 17.58 -26.11 -16.66
CA THR A 187 16.98 -26.57 -15.40
C THR A 187 18.02 -27.16 -14.45
N TYR A 188 18.92 -28.01 -14.97
CA TYR A 188 20.03 -28.57 -14.19
C TYR A 188 21.01 -27.49 -13.72
N ALA A 189 21.37 -26.53 -14.56
CA ALA A 189 22.29 -25.45 -14.17
C ALA A 189 21.72 -24.53 -13.08
N GLN A 190 20.42 -24.18 -13.16
CA GLN A 190 19.72 -23.42 -12.12
C GLN A 190 19.63 -24.21 -10.80
N SER A 191 19.43 -25.53 -10.86
CA SER A 191 19.42 -26.39 -9.67
C SER A 191 20.82 -26.48 -9.02
N ILE A 192 21.89 -26.57 -9.82
CA ILE A 192 23.28 -26.61 -9.34
C ILE A 192 23.69 -25.31 -8.64
N PHE A 193 23.18 -24.15 -9.09
CA PHE A 193 23.34 -22.87 -8.39
C PHE A 193 22.78 -22.90 -6.96
N PHE A 194 21.60 -23.51 -6.74
CA PHE A 194 21.02 -23.65 -5.39
C PHE A 194 21.77 -24.66 -4.51
N ILE A 195 22.34 -25.73 -5.09
CA ILE A 195 23.28 -26.60 -4.34
C ILE A 195 24.49 -25.78 -3.88
N GLY A 196 25.00 -24.89 -4.74
CA GLY A 196 26.01 -23.90 -4.38
C GLY A 196 25.60 -22.99 -3.22
N ALA A 197 24.37 -22.49 -3.22
CA ALA A 197 23.85 -21.63 -2.15
C ALA A 197 23.81 -22.32 -0.77
N ILE A 198 23.48 -23.62 -0.72
CA ILE A 198 23.51 -24.41 0.52
C ILE A 198 24.94 -24.48 1.08
N TRP A 199 25.93 -24.80 0.23
CA TRP A 199 27.34 -24.85 0.66
C TRP A 199 27.87 -23.47 1.04
N GLY A 200 27.49 -22.42 0.31
CA GLY A 200 27.80 -21.03 0.65
C GLY A 200 27.27 -20.61 2.00
N GLY A 201 25.98 -20.85 2.29
CA GLY A 201 25.35 -20.51 3.57
C GLY A 201 26.02 -21.21 4.75
N LEU A 202 26.37 -22.50 4.61
CA LEU A 202 27.12 -23.24 5.64
C LEU A 202 28.54 -22.67 5.84
N LEU A 203 29.26 -22.39 4.77
CA LEU A 203 30.64 -21.88 4.82
C LEU A 203 30.70 -20.44 5.37
N PHE A 204 29.88 -19.54 4.84
CA PHE A 204 29.91 -18.12 5.20
C PHE A 204 29.17 -17.84 6.51
N GLY A 205 28.18 -18.64 6.91
CA GLY A 205 27.65 -18.63 8.28
C GLY A 205 28.74 -18.96 9.31
N PHE A 206 29.49 -20.06 9.10
CA PHE A 206 30.63 -20.40 9.97
C PHE A 206 31.70 -19.30 10.02
N ILE A 207 31.99 -18.63 8.90
CA ILE A 207 32.92 -17.49 8.86
C ILE A 207 32.33 -16.28 9.61
N ALA A 208 31.03 -16.01 9.50
CA ALA A 208 30.36 -14.87 10.14
C ALA A 208 30.31 -14.95 11.66
N ASP A 209 30.20 -16.18 12.19
CA ASP A 209 30.23 -16.44 13.63
C ASP A 209 31.67 -16.53 14.18
N LYS A 210 32.62 -17.07 13.42
CA LYS A 210 34.01 -17.27 13.89
C LYS A 210 34.94 -16.07 13.66
N TYR A 211 34.75 -15.30 12.58
CA TYR A 211 35.68 -14.24 12.16
C TYR A 211 35.02 -12.86 12.03
N GLY A 212 33.69 -12.78 12.09
CA GLY A 212 32.92 -11.54 11.98
C GLY A 212 32.11 -11.46 10.68
N ARG A 213 31.07 -10.61 10.68
CA ARG A 213 30.11 -10.49 9.58
C ARG A 213 30.75 -9.87 8.34
N ILE A 214 31.69 -8.94 8.49
CA ILE A 214 32.35 -8.28 7.37
C ILE A 214 33.29 -9.24 6.61
N PRO A 215 34.18 -10.03 7.24
CA PRO A 215 34.94 -11.06 6.53
C PRO A 215 34.07 -12.06 5.75
N ALA A 216 32.91 -12.46 6.29
CA ALA A 216 31.96 -13.32 5.58
C ALA A 216 31.35 -12.63 4.36
N LEU A 217 30.85 -11.39 4.54
CA LEU A 217 30.28 -10.56 3.48
C LEU A 217 31.26 -10.32 2.32
N VAL A 218 32.51 -9.96 2.64
CA VAL A 218 33.58 -9.73 1.64
C VAL A 218 33.92 -11.04 0.93
N GLY A 219 34.14 -12.13 1.67
CA GLY A 219 34.46 -13.43 1.08
C GLY A 219 33.39 -13.94 0.12
N ALA A 220 32.11 -13.85 0.51
CA ALA A 220 30.99 -14.25 -0.33
C ALA A 220 30.91 -13.45 -1.64
N ASN A 221 30.97 -12.12 -1.54
CA ASN A 221 30.92 -11.23 -2.70
C ASN A 221 32.14 -11.39 -3.63
N VAL A 222 33.35 -11.62 -3.09
CA VAL A 222 34.56 -11.83 -3.91
C VAL A 222 34.48 -13.16 -4.68
N ILE A 223 34.03 -14.26 -4.06
CA ILE A 223 33.80 -15.51 -4.78
C ILE A 223 32.72 -15.33 -5.86
N GLY A 224 31.61 -14.65 -5.53
CA GLY A 224 30.55 -14.33 -6.48
C GLY A 224 31.04 -13.52 -7.69
N CYS A 225 31.83 -12.47 -7.45
CA CYS A 225 32.43 -11.64 -8.49
C CYS A 225 33.33 -12.47 -9.44
N ILE A 226 34.24 -13.27 -8.87
CA ILE A 226 35.16 -14.12 -9.65
C ILE A 226 34.38 -15.17 -10.45
N ALA A 227 33.45 -15.89 -9.83
CA ALA A 227 32.66 -16.94 -10.50
C ALA A 227 31.72 -16.37 -11.57
N GLY A 228 31.11 -15.21 -11.31
CA GLY A 228 30.26 -14.50 -12.25
C GLY A 228 31.01 -14.05 -13.50
N ILE A 229 32.17 -13.40 -13.33
CA ILE A 229 33.06 -13.01 -14.45
C ILE A 229 33.59 -14.25 -15.18
N ALA A 230 34.01 -15.29 -14.46
CA ALA A 230 34.49 -16.54 -15.07
C ALA A 230 33.45 -17.21 -15.97
N THR A 231 32.15 -17.05 -15.67
CA THR A 231 31.09 -17.64 -16.49
C THR A 231 31.00 -17.02 -17.89
N ALA A 232 31.39 -15.76 -18.07
CA ALA A 232 31.42 -15.13 -19.39
C ALA A 232 32.44 -15.79 -20.35
N PHE A 233 33.35 -16.62 -19.82
CA PHE A 233 34.35 -17.38 -20.59
C PHE A 233 34.01 -18.87 -20.73
N SER A 234 32.95 -19.39 -20.08
CA SER A 234 32.59 -20.81 -20.21
C SER A 234 32.02 -21.12 -21.59
N ASN A 235 32.42 -22.25 -22.17
CA ASN A 235 31.96 -22.73 -23.48
C ASN A 235 31.49 -24.20 -23.44
N THR A 236 31.50 -24.83 -22.27
CA THR A 236 30.84 -26.13 -22.05
C THR A 236 29.86 -26.07 -20.89
N PHE A 237 28.84 -26.94 -20.90
CA PHE A 237 27.85 -27.05 -19.83
C PHE A 237 28.50 -27.25 -18.45
N TRP A 238 29.57 -28.05 -18.35
CA TRP A 238 30.24 -28.33 -17.08
C TRP A 238 31.06 -27.16 -16.55
N GLU A 239 31.70 -26.37 -17.42
CA GLU A 239 32.33 -25.09 -17.03
C GLU A 239 31.28 -24.10 -16.52
N PHE A 240 30.17 -23.95 -17.26
CA PHE A 240 29.06 -23.09 -16.88
C PHE A 240 28.49 -23.51 -15.52
N ALA A 241 28.13 -24.79 -15.36
CA ALA A 241 27.58 -25.35 -14.13
C ALA A 241 28.54 -25.21 -12.93
N ALA A 242 29.86 -25.38 -13.12
CA ALA A 242 30.86 -25.14 -12.08
C ALA A 242 30.90 -23.65 -11.66
N CYS A 243 30.88 -22.72 -12.62
CA CYS A 243 30.82 -21.30 -12.32
C CYS A 243 29.48 -20.90 -11.66
N ARG A 244 28.37 -21.53 -12.03
CA ARG A 244 27.06 -21.39 -11.37
C ARG A 244 27.06 -21.90 -9.93
N PHE A 245 27.70 -23.03 -9.66
CA PHE A 245 27.87 -23.56 -8.30
C PHE A 245 28.62 -22.57 -7.40
N PHE A 246 29.78 -22.04 -7.84
CA PHE A 246 30.53 -21.07 -7.06
C PHE A 246 29.86 -19.70 -6.95
N LEU A 247 29.15 -19.24 -8.00
CA LEU A 247 28.33 -18.02 -7.92
C LEU A 247 27.18 -18.18 -6.92
N GLY A 248 26.60 -19.39 -6.82
CA GLY A 248 25.59 -19.75 -5.84
C GLY A 248 26.05 -19.51 -4.40
N PHE A 249 27.35 -19.65 -4.08
CA PHE A 249 27.85 -19.41 -2.72
C PHE A 249 27.58 -17.97 -2.24
N ALA A 250 27.53 -17.01 -3.19
CA ALA A 250 27.32 -15.60 -2.90
C ALA A 250 25.84 -15.23 -2.71
N PHE A 251 24.90 -16.00 -3.27
CA PHE A 251 23.48 -15.63 -3.43
C PHE A 251 22.88 -14.93 -2.20
N ASP A 252 22.72 -15.65 -1.09
CA ASP A 252 22.12 -15.10 0.14
C ASP A 252 23.14 -14.27 0.94
N ASN A 253 24.36 -14.82 1.08
CA ASN A 253 25.43 -14.28 1.92
C ASN A 253 25.90 -12.87 1.50
N CYS A 254 25.71 -12.48 0.23
CA CYS A 254 26.07 -11.16 -0.27
C CYS A 254 25.21 -10.02 0.31
N PHE A 255 24.02 -10.32 0.84
CA PHE A 255 23.13 -9.35 1.48
C PHE A 255 22.91 -9.65 2.97
N THR A 256 22.64 -10.90 3.34
CA THR A 256 22.20 -11.29 4.70
C THR A 256 23.19 -10.87 5.79
N MET A 257 24.50 -10.89 5.51
CA MET A 257 25.53 -10.45 6.46
C MET A 257 25.50 -8.93 6.73
N MET A 258 25.17 -8.12 5.71
CA MET A 258 24.96 -6.67 5.90
C MET A 258 23.62 -6.41 6.62
N TYR A 259 22.56 -7.12 6.23
CA TYR A 259 21.23 -7.02 6.84
C TYR A 259 21.25 -7.29 8.36
N ILE A 260 21.90 -8.38 8.79
CA ILE A 260 22.07 -8.71 10.21
C ILE A 260 22.86 -7.61 10.92
N LEU A 261 24.00 -7.18 10.36
CA LEU A 261 24.87 -6.16 10.95
C LEU A 261 24.13 -4.83 11.17
N VAL A 262 23.30 -4.38 10.22
CA VAL A 262 22.53 -3.14 10.38
C VAL A 262 21.42 -3.29 11.44
N LEU A 263 20.73 -4.44 11.50
CA LEU A 263 19.71 -4.69 12.53
C LEU A 263 20.29 -4.82 13.95
N GLU A 264 21.53 -5.29 14.10
CA GLU A 264 22.25 -5.28 15.38
C GLU A 264 22.50 -3.85 15.91
N TYR A 265 22.61 -2.84 15.04
CA TYR A 265 22.86 -1.44 15.40
C TYR A 265 21.62 -0.54 15.53
N VAL A 266 20.45 -1.03 15.11
CA VAL A 266 19.18 -0.29 15.14
C VAL A 266 18.42 -0.62 16.42
N GLY A 267 17.93 0.40 17.12
CA GLY A 267 17.16 0.23 18.36
C GLY A 267 15.86 -0.54 18.13
N PRO A 268 15.37 -1.36 19.09
CA PRO A 268 14.24 -2.28 18.90
C PRO A 268 13.02 -1.67 18.21
N LYS A 269 12.66 -0.44 18.58
CA LYS A 269 11.54 0.35 18.02
C LYS A 269 11.57 0.53 16.49
N TRP A 270 12.76 0.52 15.87
CA TRP A 270 12.96 0.79 14.45
C TRP A 270 13.35 -0.45 13.64
N ARG A 271 13.57 -1.61 14.28
CA ARG A 271 14.04 -2.83 13.59
C ARG A 271 13.08 -3.31 12.52
N THR A 272 11.78 -3.39 12.81
CA THR A 272 10.75 -3.84 11.84
C THR A 272 10.69 -2.93 10.60
N PHE A 273 10.84 -1.61 10.80
CA PHE A 273 10.89 -0.63 9.71
C PHE A 273 12.14 -0.85 8.84
N VAL A 274 13.32 -0.94 9.46
CA VAL A 274 14.60 -1.13 8.75
C VAL A 274 14.65 -2.48 8.02
N ALA A 275 14.19 -3.55 8.66
CA ALA A 275 14.08 -4.88 8.08
C ALA A 275 13.25 -4.84 6.78
N ASN A 276 11.96 -4.55 6.92
CA ASN A 276 11.00 -4.68 5.83
C ASN A 276 11.24 -3.64 4.72
N MET A 277 11.55 -2.38 5.07
CA MET A 277 11.75 -1.33 4.05
C MET A 277 13.06 -1.50 3.27
N SER A 278 14.08 -2.19 3.82
CA SER A 278 15.30 -2.48 3.05
C SER A 278 15.02 -3.42 1.87
N ILE A 279 14.17 -4.43 2.07
CA ILE A 279 13.74 -5.36 1.02
C ILE A 279 12.74 -4.64 0.10
N ALA A 280 11.65 -4.12 0.67
CA ALA A 280 10.55 -3.48 -0.07
C ALA A 280 10.99 -2.38 -1.04
N LEU A 281 12.04 -1.61 -0.70
CA LEU A 281 12.56 -0.54 -1.55
C LEU A 281 13.77 -1.00 -2.37
N PHE A 282 14.82 -1.52 -1.74
CA PHE A 282 16.12 -1.69 -2.42
C PHE A 282 16.16 -2.95 -3.28
N PHE A 283 15.67 -4.09 -2.78
CA PHE A 283 15.58 -5.34 -3.54
C PHE A 283 14.61 -5.18 -4.72
N THR A 284 13.41 -4.64 -4.48
CA THR A 284 12.41 -4.35 -5.52
C THR A 284 12.98 -3.48 -6.63
N THR A 285 13.68 -2.39 -6.30
CA THR A 285 14.25 -1.49 -7.31
C THR A 285 15.29 -2.21 -8.17
N ALA A 286 16.18 -2.99 -7.58
CA ALA A 286 17.19 -3.74 -8.32
C ALA A 286 16.59 -4.85 -9.19
N ALA A 287 15.56 -5.54 -8.68
CA ALA A 287 14.82 -6.59 -9.41
C ALA A 287 14.05 -6.02 -10.62
N CYS A 288 13.44 -4.84 -10.48
CA CYS A 288 12.73 -4.16 -11.57
C CYS A 288 13.68 -3.56 -12.62
N VAL A 289 14.92 -3.23 -12.27
CA VAL A 289 15.92 -2.68 -13.21
C VAL A 289 16.62 -3.79 -14.02
N LEU A 290 16.83 -4.98 -13.45
CA LEU A 290 17.58 -6.08 -14.07
C LEU A 290 17.12 -6.47 -15.50
N PRO A 291 15.81 -6.63 -15.82
CA PRO A 291 15.39 -7.05 -17.15
C PRO A 291 15.84 -6.08 -18.23
N TRP A 292 15.84 -4.78 -17.91
CA TRP A 292 16.26 -3.71 -18.80
C TRP A 292 17.77 -3.68 -18.99
N ILE A 293 18.56 -4.04 -17.98
CA ILE A 293 20.02 -4.22 -18.14
C ILE A 293 20.28 -5.33 -19.17
N ALA A 294 19.63 -6.50 -19.04
CA ALA A 294 19.79 -7.60 -19.99
C ALA A 294 19.31 -7.21 -21.41
N TYR A 295 18.16 -6.52 -21.51
CA TYR A 295 17.62 -6.05 -22.79
C TYR A 295 18.53 -5.04 -23.50
N TYR A 296 19.08 -4.05 -22.78
CA TYR A 296 19.95 -3.02 -23.37
C TYR A 296 21.38 -3.49 -23.66
N LEU A 297 21.90 -4.48 -22.93
CA LEU A 297 23.21 -5.07 -23.23
C LEU A 297 23.15 -6.03 -24.43
N ALA A 298 22.02 -6.71 -24.63
CA ALA A 298 21.77 -7.62 -25.76
C ALA A 298 22.85 -8.70 -25.98
N ASP A 299 23.51 -9.12 -24.89
CA ASP A 299 24.59 -10.11 -24.86
C ASP A 299 24.62 -10.74 -23.46
N TRP A 300 24.50 -12.07 -23.37
CA TRP A 300 24.48 -12.78 -22.09
C TRP A 300 25.83 -12.76 -21.35
N ARG A 301 26.95 -12.80 -22.09
CA ARG A 301 28.32 -12.77 -21.54
C ARG A 301 28.57 -11.40 -20.93
N MET A 302 28.30 -10.33 -21.67
CA MET A 302 28.39 -8.95 -21.16
C MET A 302 27.43 -8.69 -20.00
N THR A 303 26.20 -9.24 -20.05
CA THR A 303 25.25 -9.18 -18.93
C THR A 303 25.83 -9.82 -17.66
N THR A 304 26.44 -11.01 -17.75
CA THR A 304 27.09 -11.60 -16.57
C THR A 304 28.27 -10.78 -16.04
N ILE A 305 29.07 -10.15 -16.90
CA ILE A 305 30.20 -9.30 -16.46
C ILE A 305 29.67 -8.04 -15.75
N VAL A 306 28.76 -7.30 -16.38
CA VAL A 306 28.25 -6.01 -15.87
C VAL A 306 27.55 -6.15 -14.52
N LEU A 307 26.87 -7.27 -14.29
CA LEU A 307 26.17 -7.56 -13.02
C LEU A 307 27.10 -8.15 -11.95
N SER A 308 28.23 -8.75 -12.32
CA SER A 308 29.19 -9.35 -11.39
C SER A 308 30.26 -8.36 -10.90
N VAL A 309 30.73 -7.45 -11.77
CA VAL A 309 31.76 -6.45 -11.41
C VAL A 309 31.40 -5.60 -10.17
N PRO A 310 30.14 -5.14 -9.99
CA PRO A 310 29.75 -4.37 -8.80
C PRO A 310 29.99 -5.08 -7.45
N LEU A 311 29.98 -6.42 -7.40
CA LEU A 311 30.28 -7.18 -6.17
C LEU A 311 31.72 -6.93 -5.67
N ALA A 312 32.64 -6.47 -6.53
CA ALA A 312 33.98 -6.04 -6.11
C ALA A 312 33.97 -4.84 -5.15
N LEU A 313 32.91 -4.02 -5.14
CA LEU A 313 32.73 -2.93 -4.18
C LEU A 313 32.69 -3.43 -2.72
N SER A 314 32.35 -4.70 -2.51
CA SER A 314 32.37 -5.32 -1.18
C SER A 314 33.74 -5.24 -0.50
N VAL A 315 34.84 -5.22 -1.27
CA VAL A 315 36.22 -5.09 -0.74
C VAL A 315 36.43 -3.75 -0.01
N ALA A 316 35.64 -2.71 -0.32
CA ALA A 316 35.69 -1.42 0.36
C ALA A 316 34.86 -1.36 1.68
N THR A 317 34.01 -2.36 1.94
CA THR A 317 33.14 -2.39 3.14
C THR A 317 33.90 -2.20 4.46
N PRO A 318 35.07 -2.83 4.73
CA PRO A 318 35.80 -2.68 5.99
C PRO A 318 36.27 -1.24 6.31
N TRP A 319 36.28 -0.33 5.33
CA TRP A 319 36.61 1.08 5.53
C TRP A 319 35.38 1.95 5.82
N LEU A 320 34.19 1.52 5.37
CA LEU A 320 32.94 2.25 5.46
C LEU A 320 32.09 1.83 6.67
N VAL A 321 32.00 0.52 6.88
CA VAL A 321 31.12 -0.15 7.85
C VAL A 321 31.96 -0.81 8.95
N PRO A 322 31.61 -0.65 10.24
CA PRO A 322 32.31 -1.28 11.35
C PRO A 322 31.79 -2.71 11.59
N GLU A 323 32.67 -3.62 11.98
CA GLU A 323 32.29 -4.98 12.39
C GLU A 323 31.33 -4.93 13.59
N SER A 324 30.42 -5.91 13.69
CA SER A 324 29.35 -5.95 14.67
C SER A 324 29.84 -5.78 16.12
N ALA A 325 29.35 -4.74 16.80
CA ALA A 325 29.62 -4.51 18.20
C ALA A 325 29.05 -5.62 19.11
N ARG A 326 27.92 -6.24 18.73
CA ARG A 326 27.33 -7.37 19.46
C ARG A 326 28.19 -8.64 19.33
N TRP A 327 28.72 -8.92 18.14
CA TRP A 327 29.71 -10.00 17.94
C TRP A 327 31.02 -9.73 18.68
N LEU A 328 31.53 -8.49 18.65
CA LEU A 328 32.72 -8.13 19.40
C LEU A 328 32.55 -8.33 20.92
N VAL A 329 31.35 -8.10 21.46
CA VAL A 329 31.03 -8.45 22.87
C VAL A 329 31.06 -9.96 23.09
N SER A 330 30.41 -10.78 22.25
CA SER A 330 30.41 -12.24 22.42
C SER A 330 31.77 -12.92 22.12
N GLN A 331 32.71 -12.20 21.50
CA GLN A 331 34.12 -12.60 21.39
C GLN A 331 35.00 -12.05 22.53
N GLY A 332 34.43 -11.45 23.58
CA GLY A 332 35.16 -10.85 24.69
C GLY A 332 35.91 -9.54 24.36
N GLN A 333 35.77 -9.01 23.14
CA GLN A 333 36.45 -7.82 22.65
C GLN A 333 35.68 -6.53 22.98
N ILE A 334 35.17 -6.43 24.22
CA ILE A 334 34.23 -5.40 24.68
C ILE A 334 34.79 -3.97 24.46
N ASP A 335 36.09 -3.74 24.68
CA ASP A 335 36.70 -2.42 24.45
C ASP A 335 36.66 -1.98 22.97
N ARG A 336 36.68 -2.92 22.02
CA ARG A 336 36.51 -2.62 20.58
C ARG A 336 35.05 -2.27 20.26
N ALA A 337 34.09 -2.96 20.89
CA ALA A 337 32.67 -2.63 20.78
C ALA A 337 32.38 -1.23 21.32
N ILE A 338 32.90 -0.89 22.51
CA ILE A 338 32.76 0.45 23.11
C ILE A 338 33.41 1.52 22.24
N HIS A 339 34.58 1.26 21.64
CA HIS A 339 35.21 2.21 20.70
C HIS A 339 34.32 2.50 19.48
N ILE A 340 33.63 1.49 18.95
CA ILE A 340 32.67 1.67 17.84
C ILE A 340 31.44 2.46 18.31
N LEU A 341 30.88 2.18 19.49
CA LEU A 341 29.75 2.92 20.03
C LEU A 341 30.09 4.41 20.29
N LYS A 342 31.30 4.71 20.79
CA LYS A 342 31.79 6.10 20.92
C LYS A 342 32.02 6.80 19.57
N LYS A 343 32.25 6.07 18.48
CA LYS A 343 32.21 6.63 17.10
C LYS A 343 30.77 7.01 16.71
N PHE A 344 29.77 6.21 17.08
CA PHE A 344 28.36 6.47 16.73
C PHE A 344 27.84 7.67 17.51
N GLU A 345 28.08 7.72 18.81
CA GLU A 345 27.79 8.86 19.70
C GLU A 345 28.25 10.18 19.09
N ARG A 346 29.54 10.24 18.70
CA ARG A 346 30.16 11.43 18.08
C ARG A 346 29.53 11.84 16.73
N ILE A 347 28.96 10.91 15.97
CA ILE A 347 28.33 11.20 14.66
C ILE A 347 26.83 11.50 14.82
N ASN A 348 26.17 10.89 15.81
CA ASN A 348 24.76 11.11 16.12
C ASN A 348 24.53 12.42 16.92
N GLY A 349 25.55 12.98 17.54
CA GLY A 349 25.45 14.18 18.38
C GLY A 349 24.85 13.91 19.76
N THR A 350 24.74 12.64 20.15
CA THR A 350 24.37 12.20 21.50
C THR A 350 25.57 12.32 22.45
N GLN A 351 25.32 12.28 23.76
CA GLN A 351 26.36 12.10 24.77
C GLN A 351 25.92 11.03 25.76
N VAL A 352 26.76 10.00 25.92
CA VAL A 352 26.52 8.84 26.78
C VAL A 352 27.41 8.96 28.00
N PRO A 353 26.86 9.12 29.22
CA PRO A 353 27.66 9.25 30.42
C PRO A 353 28.61 8.05 30.63
N ASP A 354 29.89 8.31 30.95
CA ASP A 354 30.91 7.25 31.04
C ASP A 354 30.61 6.16 32.09
N ASN A 355 29.79 6.46 33.10
CA ASN A 355 29.32 5.45 34.05
C ASN A 355 28.37 4.42 33.41
N VAL A 356 27.64 4.78 32.34
CA VAL A 356 26.82 3.85 31.56
C VAL A 356 27.71 2.89 30.77
N TYR A 357 28.75 3.40 30.08
CA TYR A 357 29.74 2.54 29.40
C TYR A 357 30.47 1.61 30.37
N LYS A 358 30.81 2.08 31.58
CA LYS A 358 31.43 1.26 32.63
C LYS A 358 30.49 0.16 33.13
N TYR A 359 29.23 0.49 33.44
CA TYR A 359 28.23 -0.47 33.90
C TYR A 359 27.88 -1.52 32.82
N PHE A 360 27.85 -1.11 31.55
CA PHE A 360 27.72 -2.02 30.42
C PHE A 360 28.91 -2.98 30.32
N LYS A 361 30.16 -2.49 30.41
CA LYS A 361 31.35 -3.35 30.43
C LYS A 361 31.31 -4.36 31.58
N GLU A 362 30.99 -3.90 32.79
CA GLU A 362 30.87 -4.74 33.98
C GLU A 362 29.74 -5.78 33.86
N SER A 363 28.64 -5.45 33.15
CA SER A 363 27.58 -6.41 32.83
C SER A 363 28.05 -7.50 31.86
N CYS A 364 28.69 -7.12 30.74
CA CYS A 364 29.15 -8.08 29.73
C CYS A 364 30.29 -8.98 30.22
N GLU A 365 31.21 -8.47 31.05
CA GLU A 365 32.27 -9.29 31.67
C GLU A 365 31.68 -10.35 32.62
N GLN A 366 30.60 -10.03 33.34
CA GLN A 366 29.87 -11.01 34.14
C GLN A 366 29.15 -12.05 33.27
N GLU A 367 28.50 -11.63 32.18
CA GLU A 367 27.75 -12.54 31.30
C GLU A 367 28.64 -13.59 30.62
N LEU A 368 29.80 -13.17 30.09
CA LEU A 368 30.81 -14.10 29.53
C LEU A 368 31.27 -15.13 30.58
N SER A 369 31.52 -14.68 31.83
CA SER A 369 31.94 -15.57 32.93
C SER A 369 30.85 -16.58 33.35
N ILE A 370 29.59 -16.31 33.04
CA ILE A 370 28.45 -17.21 33.29
C ILE A 370 28.25 -18.15 32.09
N GLU A 371 28.48 -17.69 30.87
CA GLU A 371 28.35 -18.48 29.65
C GLU A 371 29.35 -19.64 29.62
N ASP A 372 30.61 -19.41 30.04
CA ASP A 372 31.64 -20.45 30.26
C ASP A 372 31.23 -21.56 31.25
N THR A 373 30.24 -21.32 32.11
CA THR A 373 29.75 -22.30 33.10
C THR A 373 28.48 -23.04 32.67
N ASN A 374 27.85 -22.62 31.57
CA ASN A 374 26.59 -23.19 31.09
C ASN A 374 26.80 -24.23 29.97
N LYS A 375 25.77 -25.05 29.74
CA LYS A 375 25.82 -26.08 28.69
C LYS A 375 25.57 -25.44 27.33
N THR A 376 26.51 -25.62 26.41
CA THR A 376 26.34 -25.30 24.98
C THR A 376 25.18 -26.11 24.39
N TYR A 377 24.11 -25.43 23.97
CA TYR A 377 23.00 -26.04 23.24
C TYR A 377 23.31 -26.15 21.75
N SER A 378 22.62 -27.05 21.05
CA SER A 378 22.78 -27.32 19.61
C SER A 378 21.43 -27.45 18.91
N VAL A 379 21.37 -27.21 17.60
CA VAL A 379 20.20 -27.49 16.73
C VAL A 379 19.57 -28.86 17.01
N ILE A 380 20.38 -29.87 17.31
CA ILE A 380 19.91 -31.25 17.59
C ILE A 380 18.98 -31.29 18.82
N ASP A 381 19.13 -30.36 19.77
CA ASP A 381 18.28 -30.27 20.96
C ASP A 381 16.83 -29.88 20.64
N LEU A 382 16.58 -29.15 19.54
CA LEU A 382 15.23 -28.82 19.06
C LEU A 382 14.39 -30.07 18.74
N PHE A 383 15.05 -31.19 18.42
CA PHE A 383 14.42 -32.46 18.05
C PHE A 383 14.23 -33.43 19.23
N LYS A 384 14.72 -33.08 20.43
CA LYS A 384 14.62 -33.92 21.64
C LYS A 384 13.23 -33.86 22.26
N SER A 385 12.68 -32.66 22.47
CA SER A 385 11.35 -32.44 23.03
C SER A 385 10.25 -32.72 21.99
N PRO A 386 9.21 -33.52 22.32
CA PRO A 386 8.23 -33.99 21.33
C PRO A 386 7.39 -32.87 20.72
N ARG A 387 7.06 -31.81 21.46
CA ARG A 387 6.24 -30.70 20.96
C ARG A 387 7.06 -29.72 20.13
N LEU A 388 8.25 -29.35 20.61
CA LEU A 388 9.17 -28.47 19.89
C LEU A 388 9.60 -29.10 18.56
N ARG A 389 9.91 -30.41 18.55
CA ARG A 389 10.15 -31.18 17.32
C ARG A 389 9.00 -31.06 16.31
N LYS A 390 7.74 -31.12 16.75
CA LYS A 390 6.58 -30.97 15.86
C LYS A 390 6.52 -29.56 15.26
N ILE A 391 6.76 -28.52 16.07
CA ILE A 391 6.78 -27.11 15.61
C ILE A 391 7.90 -26.91 14.58
N VAL A 392 9.11 -27.40 14.84
CA VAL A 392 10.26 -27.26 13.93
C VAL A 392 10.07 -28.05 12.63
N LEU A 393 9.52 -29.27 12.68
CA LEU A 393 9.18 -30.03 11.46
C LEU A 393 8.08 -29.34 10.64
N LEU A 394 7.07 -28.75 11.27
CA LEU A 394 6.06 -27.95 10.57
C LEU A 394 6.67 -26.71 9.93
N LEU A 395 7.51 -25.96 10.66
CA LEU A 395 8.22 -24.79 10.13
C LEU A 395 9.06 -25.13 8.91
N ILE A 396 9.82 -26.23 8.94
CA ILE A 396 10.60 -26.70 7.80
C ILE A 396 9.70 -26.98 6.59
N VAL A 397 8.61 -27.75 6.75
CA VAL A 397 7.71 -28.11 5.64
C VAL A 397 6.97 -26.88 5.08
N ILE A 398 6.53 -25.96 5.95
CA ILE A 398 5.86 -24.72 5.54
C ILE A 398 6.84 -23.79 4.80
N TRP A 399 8.06 -23.63 5.30
CA TRP A 399 9.09 -22.82 4.65
C TRP A 399 9.53 -23.41 3.30
N MET A 400 9.65 -24.73 3.20
CA MET A 400 9.86 -25.42 1.92
C MET A 400 8.73 -25.14 0.93
N ALA A 401 7.46 -25.26 1.36
CA ALA A 401 6.31 -24.98 0.50
C ALA A 401 6.27 -23.51 0.04
N ILE A 402 6.51 -22.56 0.94
CA ILE A 402 6.55 -21.12 0.65
C ILE A 402 7.70 -20.79 -0.31
N SER A 403 8.90 -21.32 -0.08
CA SER A 403 10.08 -21.11 -0.95
C SER A 403 9.87 -21.69 -2.35
N LEU A 404 9.27 -22.89 -2.45
CA LEU A 404 8.97 -23.58 -3.70
C LEU A 404 7.88 -22.85 -4.50
N VAL A 405 6.83 -22.36 -3.83
CA VAL A 405 5.75 -21.60 -4.47
C VAL A 405 6.27 -20.24 -4.95
N PHE A 406 7.10 -19.55 -4.16
CA PHE A 406 7.71 -18.28 -4.54
C PHE A 406 8.64 -18.41 -5.76
N ASP A 407 9.64 -19.28 -5.70
CA ASP A 407 10.60 -19.44 -6.80
C ASP A 407 9.95 -20.04 -8.05
N GLY A 408 8.95 -20.90 -7.89
CA GLY A 408 8.10 -21.38 -8.99
C GLY A 408 7.34 -20.25 -9.69
N HIS A 409 6.70 -19.33 -8.95
CA HIS A 409 6.06 -18.14 -9.54
C HIS A 409 7.06 -17.20 -10.22
N VAL A 410 8.25 -17.02 -9.64
CA VAL A 410 9.34 -16.22 -10.22
C VAL A 410 9.80 -16.78 -11.57
N ARG A 411 10.02 -18.09 -11.65
CA ARG A 411 10.52 -18.76 -12.86
C ARG A 411 9.44 -18.98 -13.92
N ASN A 412 8.18 -19.18 -13.53
CA ASN A 412 7.08 -19.42 -14.47
C ASN A 412 6.61 -18.17 -15.24
N VAL A 413 7.23 -17.00 -15.04
CA VAL A 413 6.93 -15.77 -15.78
C VAL A 413 7.07 -15.95 -17.31
N ASP A 414 8.06 -16.73 -17.73
CA ASP A 414 8.35 -17.04 -19.14
C ASP A 414 7.17 -17.76 -19.83
N ASN A 415 6.61 -18.78 -19.15
CA ASN A 415 5.49 -19.59 -19.63
C ASN A 415 4.15 -18.83 -19.74
N LEU A 416 4.06 -17.56 -19.30
CA LEU A 416 2.82 -16.79 -19.36
C LEU A 416 2.49 -16.27 -20.78
N GLY A 417 3.41 -16.39 -21.74
CA GLY A 417 3.17 -16.04 -23.14
C GLY A 417 2.91 -14.53 -23.36
N LEU A 418 3.61 -13.71 -22.57
CA LEU A 418 3.69 -12.24 -22.66
C LEU A 418 5.17 -11.83 -22.70
N ASN A 419 5.46 -10.55 -23.00
CA ASN A 419 6.84 -10.07 -23.03
C ASN A 419 7.51 -10.20 -21.65
N VAL A 420 8.50 -11.10 -21.57
CA VAL A 420 9.15 -11.52 -20.32
C VAL A 420 9.72 -10.33 -19.54
N PHE A 421 10.33 -9.35 -20.20
CA PHE A 421 10.93 -8.18 -19.56
C PHE A 421 9.88 -7.30 -18.86
N ILE A 422 8.77 -7.03 -19.54
CA ILE A 422 7.64 -6.26 -18.97
C ILE A 422 6.96 -7.07 -17.86
N THR A 423 6.62 -8.33 -18.12
CA THR A 423 5.90 -9.18 -17.16
C THR A 423 6.72 -9.44 -15.91
N PHE A 424 8.03 -9.66 -16.01
CA PHE A 424 8.93 -9.79 -14.86
C PHE A 424 9.06 -8.48 -14.06
N THR A 425 9.12 -7.33 -14.75
CA THR A 425 9.16 -6.00 -14.09
C THR A 425 7.88 -5.77 -13.28
N ILE A 426 6.70 -6.00 -13.87
CA ILE A 426 5.41 -5.87 -13.18
C ILE A 426 5.31 -6.87 -12.02
N ALA A 427 5.67 -8.14 -12.27
CA ALA A 427 5.61 -9.21 -11.26
C ALA A 427 6.61 -9.03 -10.11
N SER A 428 7.64 -8.20 -10.27
CA SER A 428 8.58 -7.85 -9.20
C SER A 428 8.25 -6.52 -8.53
N ALA A 429 7.56 -5.60 -9.21
CA ALA A 429 7.03 -4.38 -8.59
C ALA A 429 5.94 -4.65 -7.52
N THR A 430 5.39 -5.87 -7.44
CA THR A 430 4.43 -6.30 -6.41
C THR A 430 5.07 -6.61 -5.05
N GLU A 431 6.41 -6.73 -4.96
CA GLU A 431 7.15 -6.93 -3.69
C GLU A 431 6.92 -5.74 -2.72
N MET A 432 7.14 -4.50 -3.19
CA MET A 432 6.98 -3.28 -2.38
C MET A 432 5.57 -3.12 -1.73
N PRO A 433 4.44 -3.23 -2.46
CA PRO A 433 3.12 -3.16 -1.84
C PRO A 433 2.79 -4.39 -0.99
N ALA A 434 3.37 -5.57 -1.26
CA ALA A 434 3.19 -6.76 -0.43
C ALA A 434 3.82 -6.55 0.96
N ASP A 435 5.08 -6.12 1.02
CA ASP A 435 5.81 -5.86 2.27
C ASP A 435 5.18 -4.71 3.07
N THR A 436 4.70 -3.68 2.37
CA THR A 436 3.99 -2.55 2.98
C THR A 436 2.67 -2.99 3.59
N LEU A 437 1.87 -3.79 2.86
CA LEU A 437 0.60 -4.33 3.37
C LEU A 437 0.82 -5.29 4.54
N LEU A 438 1.83 -6.17 4.44
CA LEU A 438 2.25 -7.06 5.52
C LEU A 438 2.54 -6.26 6.80
N THR A 439 3.38 -5.24 6.70
CA THR A 439 3.77 -4.39 7.85
C THR A 439 2.56 -3.72 8.53
N LEU A 440 1.47 -3.47 7.80
CA LEU A 440 0.23 -2.90 8.34
C LEU A 440 -0.77 -3.94 8.90
N LEU A 441 -0.65 -5.21 8.53
CA LEU A 441 -1.59 -6.28 8.94
C LEU A 441 -1.02 -7.23 10.02
N LEU A 442 0.30 -7.44 10.05
CA LEU A 442 0.96 -8.49 10.84
C LEU A 442 0.68 -8.40 12.35
N ASP A 443 0.69 -7.18 12.89
CA ASP A 443 0.44 -6.89 14.31
C ASP A 443 -1.05 -6.79 14.67
N ARG A 444 -1.96 -7.06 13.71
CA ARG A 444 -3.42 -7.02 13.93
C ARG A 444 -4.11 -8.34 13.65
N TRP A 445 -3.65 -9.11 12.67
CA TRP A 445 -4.23 -10.42 12.33
C TRP A 445 -3.42 -11.58 12.92
N GLY A 446 -2.17 -11.33 13.33
CA GLY A 446 -1.27 -12.37 13.82
C GLY A 446 -0.57 -13.11 12.68
N ARG A 447 0.52 -13.80 13.04
CA ARG A 447 1.42 -14.48 12.09
C ARG A 447 0.73 -15.71 11.48
N ARG A 448 -0.04 -16.45 12.29
CA ARG A 448 -0.72 -17.69 11.88
C ARG A 448 -1.75 -17.44 10.77
N TRP A 449 -2.66 -16.50 11.02
CA TRP A 449 -3.79 -16.26 10.13
C TRP A 449 -3.38 -15.54 8.85
N LEU A 450 -2.40 -14.65 8.93
CA LEU A 450 -1.87 -13.98 7.75
C LEU A 450 -1.04 -14.95 6.87
N ALA A 451 -0.29 -15.90 7.48
CA ALA A 451 0.39 -16.98 6.75
C ALA A 451 -0.61 -17.92 6.03
N PHE A 452 -1.61 -18.44 6.75
CA PHE A 452 -2.67 -19.27 6.16
C PHE A 452 -3.39 -18.54 5.01
N GLY A 453 -3.85 -17.31 5.27
CA GLY A 453 -4.63 -16.53 4.30
C GLY A 453 -3.85 -16.20 3.03
N SER A 454 -2.61 -15.76 3.15
CA SER A 454 -1.78 -15.39 1.99
C SER A 454 -1.42 -16.60 1.11
N MET A 455 -0.95 -17.72 1.70
CA MET A 455 -0.65 -18.94 0.93
C MET A 455 -1.90 -19.54 0.28
N ALA A 456 -3.03 -19.60 0.99
CA ALA A 456 -4.27 -20.15 0.45
C ALA A 456 -4.85 -19.29 -0.68
N VAL A 457 -4.82 -17.95 -0.54
CA VAL A 457 -5.31 -17.03 -1.58
C VAL A 457 -4.40 -17.05 -2.82
N SER A 458 -3.07 -17.10 -2.65
CA SER A 458 -2.14 -17.35 -3.77
C SER A 458 -2.48 -18.65 -4.52
N GLY A 459 -2.69 -19.73 -3.76
CA GLY A 459 -3.02 -21.03 -4.34
C GLY A 459 -4.32 -21.00 -5.15
N ILE A 460 -5.35 -20.33 -4.64
CA ILE A 460 -6.63 -20.12 -5.34
C ILE A 460 -6.43 -19.31 -6.64
N PHE A 461 -5.65 -18.22 -6.62
CA PHE A 461 -5.40 -17.44 -7.83
C PHE A 461 -4.59 -18.21 -8.88
N SER A 462 -3.66 -19.06 -8.46
CA SER A 462 -2.85 -19.92 -9.35
C SER A 462 -3.68 -21.02 -10.01
N LEU A 463 -4.59 -21.65 -9.25
CA LEU A 463 -5.61 -22.56 -9.81
C LEU A 463 -6.58 -21.82 -10.74
N GLY A 464 -6.96 -20.58 -10.39
CA GLY A 464 -7.79 -19.72 -11.23
C GLY A 464 -7.14 -19.37 -12.56
N ALA A 465 -5.82 -19.14 -12.59
CA ALA A 465 -5.06 -18.90 -13.82
C ALA A 465 -5.12 -20.10 -14.79
N CYS A 466 -5.17 -21.33 -14.27
CA CYS A 466 -5.32 -22.56 -15.07
C CYS A 466 -6.72 -22.68 -15.70
N ALA A 467 -7.74 -22.03 -15.14
CA ALA A 467 -9.12 -22.12 -15.61
C ALA A 467 -9.48 -21.11 -16.73
N VAL A 468 -8.53 -20.28 -17.18
CA VAL A 468 -8.78 -19.15 -18.08
C VAL A 468 -7.96 -19.25 -19.37
N SER A 469 -8.64 -19.40 -20.51
CA SER A 469 -8.02 -19.58 -21.83
C SER A 469 -7.34 -18.32 -22.42
N SER A 470 -7.52 -17.15 -21.81
CA SER A 470 -6.88 -15.90 -22.24
C SER A 470 -5.55 -15.69 -21.51
N ARG A 471 -4.45 -15.67 -22.27
CA ARG A 471 -3.07 -15.47 -21.74
C ARG A 471 -2.94 -14.25 -20.84
N ILE A 472 -3.57 -13.12 -21.20
CA ILE A 472 -3.51 -11.87 -20.43
C ILE A 472 -4.17 -12.04 -19.04
N TYR A 473 -5.31 -12.73 -18.98
CA TYR A 473 -6.02 -12.95 -17.72
C TYR A 473 -5.35 -14.05 -16.87
N ALA A 474 -4.83 -15.12 -17.49
CA ALA A 474 -4.03 -16.12 -16.79
C ALA A 474 -2.77 -15.49 -16.16
N ALA A 475 -2.07 -14.63 -16.91
CA ALA A 475 -0.91 -13.90 -16.42
C ALA A 475 -1.26 -12.93 -15.27
N SER A 476 -2.35 -12.17 -15.37
CA SER A 476 -2.74 -11.26 -14.29
C SER A 476 -3.12 -12.00 -13.01
N LEU A 477 -3.82 -13.14 -13.12
CA LEU A 477 -4.12 -14.02 -11.98
C LEU A 477 -2.84 -14.62 -11.37
N ALA A 478 -1.86 -15.03 -12.18
CA ALA A 478 -0.58 -15.53 -11.69
C ALA A 478 0.28 -14.44 -10.98
N ILE A 479 0.21 -13.18 -11.44
CA ILE A 479 0.88 -12.03 -10.80
C ILE A 479 0.20 -11.68 -9.46
N VAL A 480 -1.14 -11.71 -9.39
CA VAL A 480 -1.88 -11.56 -8.13
C VAL A 480 -1.56 -12.72 -7.18
N GLY A 481 -1.42 -13.96 -7.70
CA GLY A 481 -0.91 -15.10 -6.96
C GLY A 481 0.44 -14.80 -6.30
N ARG A 482 1.45 -14.41 -7.09
CA ARG A 482 2.79 -14.03 -6.60
C ARG A 482 2.73 -12.95 -5.52
N PHE A 483 1.95 -11.87 -5.71
CA PHE A 483 1.78 -10.82 -4.69
C PHE A 483 1.39 -11.38 -3.30
N PHE A 484 0.50 -12.37 -3.25
CA PHE A 484 0.15 -13.02 -1.98
C PHE A 484 1.27 -13.94 -1.46
N VAL A 485 2.05 -14.63 -2.32
CA VAL A 485 3.22 -15.40 -1.86
C VAL A 485 4.28 -14.52 -1.22
N ASN A 486 4.53 -13.33 -1.76
CA ASN A 486 5.51 -12.37 -1.23
C ASN A 486 5.20 -12.00 0.24
N ILE A 487 3.91 -11.85 0.56
CA ILE A 487 3.42 -11.68 1.94
C ILE A 487 3.73 -12.93 2.79
N SER A 488 3.46 -14.13 2.28
CA SER A 488 3.77 -15.40 2.97
C SER A 488 5.27 -15.60 3.22
N TYR A 489 6.12 -15.21 2.27
CA TYR A 489 7.57 -15.37 2.32
C TYR A 489 8.17 -14.56 3.47
N ASN A 490 7.85 -13.27 3.53
CA ASN A 490 8.29 -12.40 4.62
C ASN A 490 7.72 -12.82 5.99
N ILE A 491 6.50 -13.35 6.05
CA ILE A 491 5.97 -13.94 7.31
C ILE A 491 6.79 -15.17 7.71
N GLY A 492 7.13 -16.06 6.77
CA GLY A 492 7.89 -17.28 7.06
C GLY A 492 9.24 -17.01 7.76
N LEU A 493 9.96 -15.98 7.29
CA LEU A 493 11.20 -15.50 7.91
C LEU A 493 10.98 -15.07 9.37
N GLN A 494 9.99 -14.19 9.61
CA GLN A 494 9.71 -13.65 10.93
C GLN A 494 9.16 -14.72 11.89
N TYR A 495 8.28 -15.60 11.40
CA TYR A 495 7.55 -16.58 12.21
C TYR A 495 8.48 -17.66 12.75
N ALA A 496 9.47 -18.09 11.97
CA ALA A 496 10.54 -18.97 12.46
C ALA A 496 11.41 -18.29 13.53
N ALA A 497 11.72 -16.99 13.38
CA ALA A 497 12.50 -16.23 14.34
C ALA A 497 11.76 -15.97 15.66
N GLU A 498 10.42 -15.86 15.63
CA GLU A 498 9.60 -15.69 16.82
C GLU A 498 9.35 -17.02 17.57
N LEU A 499 9.24 -18.15 16.86
CA LEU A 499 8.95 -19.47 17.45
C LEU A 499 10.18 -20.20 18.01
N LEU A 500 11.39 -19.94 17.50
CA LEU A 500 12.60 -20.63 17.95
C LEU A 500 13.16 -20.02 19.26
N PRO A 501 13.52 -20.83 20.27
CA PRO A 501 14.07 -20.33 21.54
C PRO A 501 15.47 -19.70 21.34
N THR A 502 15.74 -18.57 22.01
CA THR A 502 16.93 -17.74 21.76
C THR A 502 18.24 -18.53 21.79
N VAL A 503 18.41 -19.45 22.75
CA VAL A 503 19.62 -20.28 22.92
C VAL A 503 20.04 -21.11 21.69
N VAL A 504 19.15 -21.33 20.72
CA VAL A 504 19.45 -22.04 19.45
C VAL A 504 18.83 -21.35 18.22
N ARG A 505 18.29 -20.14 18.37
CA ARG A 505 17.49 -19.45 17.33
C ARG A 505 18.24 -19.26 16.02
N ALA A 506 19.44 -18.69 16.06
CA ALA A 506 20.23 -18.41 14.85
C ALA A 506 20.55 -19.71 14.07
N GLN A 507 20.95 -20.77 14.76
CA GLN A 507 21.26 -22.06 14.15
C GLN A 507 20.00 -22.76 13.60
N GLY A 508 18.86 -22.65 14.29
CA GLY A 508 17.57 -23.17 13.82
C GLY A 508 17.02 -22.41 12.61
N MET A 509 17.19 -21.09 12.56
CA MET A 509 16.89 -20.26 11.39
C MET A 509 17.71 -20.70 10.17
N ALA A 510 19.03 -20.87 10.35
CA ALA A 510 19.91 -21.34 9.28
C ALA A 510 19.48 -22.72 8.74
N LEU A 511 19.09 -23.66 9.61
CA LEU A 511 18.55 -24.96 9.19
C LEU A 511 17.26 -24.80 8.35
N ILE A 512 16.33 -23.95 8.78
CA ILE A 512 15.07 -23.69 8.05
C ILE A 512 15.39 -23.09 6.67
N HIS A 513 16.23 -22.05 6.61
CA HIS A 513 16.65 -21.42 5.34
C HIS A 513 17.28 -22.44 4.36
N ILE A 514 18.19 -23.28 4.84
CA ILE A 514 18.84 -24.33 4.03
C ILE A 514 17.81 -25.30 3.45
N MET A 515 16.81 -25.72 4.23
CA MET A 515 15.72 -26.56 3.72
C MET A 515 14.87 -25.82 2.67
N GLY A 516 14.73 -24.49 2.78
CA GLY A 516 14.16 -23.64 1.73
C GLY A 516 14.89 -23.77 0.39
N TYR A 517 16.22 -23.67 0.37
CA TYR A 517 17.00 -23.88 -0.86
C TYR A 517 16.90 -25.32 -1.39
N VAL A 518 16.77 -26.33 -0.52
CA VAL A 518 16.47 -27.72 -0.93
C VAL A 518 15.13 -27.80 -1.67
N ALA A 519 14.16 -26.96 -1.33
CA ALA A 519 12.92 -26.82 -2.10
C ALA A 519 13.15 -26.04 -3.42
N SER A 520 13.93 -24.96 -3.41
CA SER A 520 14.26 -24.18 -4.63
C SER A 520 15.03 -24.99 -5.67
N ILE A 521 15.80 -26.02 -5.29
CA ILE A 521 16.37 -27.00 -6.24
C ILE A 521 15.29 -27.67 -7.11
N ILE A 522 14.06 -27.81 -6.59
CA ILE A 522 12.94 -28.49 -7.27
C ILE A 522 12.13 -27.51 -8.14
N ALA A 523 12.13 -26.21 -7.82
CA ALA A 523 11.32 -25.20 -8.52
C ALA A 523 11.58 -25.11 -10.04
N PRO A 524 12.83 -25.12 -10.55
CA PRO A 524 13.10 -25.22 -11.99
C PRO A 524 12.42 -26.44 -12.64
N PHE A 525 12.41 -27.61 -11.99
CA PHE A 525 11.78 -28.82 -12.53
C PHE A 525 10.26 -28.74 -12.57
N ILE A 526 9.61 -28.04 -11.62
CA ILE A 526 8.16 -27.79 -11.68
C ILE A 526 7.84 -26.90 -12.88
N VAL A 527 8.62 -25.86 -13.14
CA VAL A 527 8.44 -24.96 -14.28
C VAL A 527 8.72 -25.66 -15.61
N TYR A 528 9.69 -26.59 -15.65
CA TYR A 528 9.99 -27.42 -16.81
C TYR A 528 8.81 -28.32 -17.25
N LEU A 529 7.84 -28.61 -16.38
CA LEU A 529 6.62 -29.35 -16.76
C LEU A 529 5.74 -28.59 -17.77
N ALA A 530 5.99 -27.29 -17.99
CA ALA A 530 5.37 -26.54 -19.09
C ALA A 530 5.62 -27.14 -20.48
N VAL A 531 6.74 -27.88 -20.66
CA VAL A 531 7.04 -28.63 -21.89
C VAL A 531 6.03 -29.76 -22.13
N ILE A 532 5.38 -30.28 -21.09
CA ILE A 532 4.31 -31.29 -21.18
C ILE A 532 2.94 -30.62 -21.30
N SER A 533 2.66 -29.60 -20.48
CA SER A 533 1.51 -28.71 -20.62
C SER A 533 1.74 -27.42 -19.83
N PRO A 534 1.44 -26.23 -20.41
CA PRO A 534 1.72 -24.93 -19.78
C PRO A 534 0.93 -24.67 -18.49
N GLU A 535 -0.14 -25.43 -18.24
CA GLU A 535 -0.96 -25.31 -17.02
C GLU A 535 -0.35 -26.03 -15.81
N LEU A 536 0.48 -27.06 -16.04
CA LEU A 536 0.99 -27.94 -14.98
C LEU A 536 1.81 -27.23 -13.88
N PRO A 537 2.67 -26.24 -14.17
CA PRO A 537 3.38 -25.53 -13.11
C PRO A 537 2.42 -24.79 -12.18
N LEU A 538 1.47 -24.02 -12.72
CA LEU A 538 0.52 -23.23 -11.93
C LEU A 538 -0.47 -24.13 -11.15
N LEU A 539 -0.84 -25.29 -11.71
CA LEU A 539 -1.64 -26.30 -11.03
C LEU A 539 -0.93 -26.83 -9.78
N LEU A 540 0.35 -27.22 -9.90
CA LEU A 540 1.14 -27.76 -8.80
C LEU A 540 1.45 -26.70 -7.74
N LEU A 541 1.87 -25.50 -8.15
CA LEU A 541 2.11 -24.36 -7.26
C LEU A 541 0.82 -23.97 -6.51
N GLY A 542 -0.33 -24.02 -7.19
CA GLY A 542 -1.64 -23.77 -6.60
C GLY A 542 -2.03 -24.77 -5.50
N ILE A 543 -1.85 -26.06 -5.76
CA ILE A 543 -2.10 -27.14 -4.78
C ILE A 543 -1.14 -27.04 -3.59
N LEU A 544 0.15 -26.80 -3.84
CA LEU A 544 1.17 -26.62 -2.80
C LEU A 544 0.89 -25.38 -1.94
N GLY A 545 0.40 -24.28 -2.54
CA GLY A 545 -0.04 -23.08 -1.85
C GLY A 545 -1.15 -23.36 -0.83
N ILE A 546 -2.22 -24.04 -1.25
CA ILE A 546 -3.34 -24.39 -0.36
C ILE A 546 -2.90 -25.35 0.77
N ILE A 547 -2.08 -26.36 0.45
CA ILE A 547 -1.59 -27.32 1.46
C ILE A 547 -0.64 -26.65 2.47
N GLY A 548 0.33 -25.86 2.01
CA GLY A 548 1.27 -25.16 2.88
C GLY A 548 0.58 -24.11 3.75
N GLY A 549 -0.41 -23.39 3.21
CA GLY A 549 -1.28 -22.51 3.99
C GLY A 549 -2.05 -23.27 5.07
N ALA A 550 -2.71 -24.38 4.73
CA ALA A 550 -3.44 -25.20 5.69
C ALA A 550 -2.53 -25.78 6.80
N LEU A 551 -1.27 -26.10 6.50
CA LEU A 551 -0.28 -26.52 7.49
C LEU A 551 0.08 -25.40 8.49
N ALA A 552 0.09 -24.14 8.07
CA ALA A 552 0.40 -22.99 8.93
C ALA A 552 -0.60 -22.79 10.08
N LEU A 553 -1.85 -23.27 9.95
CA LEU A 553 -2.82 -23.26 11.05
C LEU A 553 -2.40 -24.11 12.27
N PHE A 554 -1.53 -25.11 12.07
CA PHE A 554 -1.06 -26.00 13.15
C PHE A 554 0.14 -25.44 13.93
N LEU A 555 0.71 -24.30 13.53
CA LEU A 555 1.66 -23.54 14.34
C LEU A 555 0.92 -22.74 15.43
N PRO A 556 1.56 -22.40 16.57
CA PRO A 556 0.99 -21.48 17.53
C PRO A 556 1.17 -20.02 17.07
N GLU A 557 0.26 -19.14 17.49
CA GLU A 557 0.32 -17.70 17.24
C GLU A 557 1.34 -17.02 18.17
N THR A 558 2.11 -16.06 17.62
CA THR A 558 3.20 -15.37 18.30
C THR A 558 2.88 -13.93 18.71
N LEU A 559 1.81 -13.34 18.17
CA LEU A 559 1.36 -11.99 18.54
C LEU A 559 1.11 -11.84 20.05
N ASP A 560 1.63 -10.75 20.62
CA ASP A 560 1.59 -10.41 22.06
C ASP A 560 2.12 -11.52 23.02
N GLN A 561 2.98 -12.44 22.53
CA GLN A 561 3.63 -13.45 23.38
C GLN A 561 5.07 -13.04 23.77
N GLU A 562 5.48 -13.38 24.99
CA GLU A 562 6.88 -13.26 25.42
C GLU A 562 7.74 -14.29 24.63
N LEU A 563 8.79 -13.83 23.92
CA LEU A 563 9.63 -14.68 23.06
C LEU A 563 10.32 -15.79 23.88
N PRO A 564 10.29 -17.07 23.42
CA PRO A 564 10.88 -18.17 24.16
C PRO A 564 12.39 -17.99 24.29
N GLN A 565 12.92 -18.16 25.51
CA GLN A 565 14.33 -18.00 25.80
C GLN A 565 15.03 -19.37 25.86
N THR A 566 14.54 -20.25 26.73
CA THR A 566 15.03 -21.60 26.92
C THR A 566 14.31 -22.62 26.02
N LEU A 567 14.90 -23.81 25.88
CA LEU A 567 14.24 -24.94 25.22
C LEU A 567 12.92 -25.37 25.90
N GLN A 568 12.79 -25.13 27.22
CA GLN A 568 11.55 -25.43 27.95
C GLN A 568 10.45 -24.43 27.58
N ASP A 569 10.78 -23.14 27.52
CA ASP A 569 9.84 -22.10 27.09
C ASP A 569 9.34 -22.38 25.67
N GLY A 570 10.21 -22.87 24.78
CA GLY A 570 9.85 -23.32 23.43
C GLY A 570 8.93 -24.56 23.39
N GLU A 571 9.03 -25.49 24.35
CA GLU A 571 8.09 -26.62 24.46
C GLU A 571 6.75 -26.20 25.08
N ASP A 572 6.71 -25.21 25.96
CA ASP A 572 5.47 -24.68 26.55
C ASP A 572 4.83 -23.52 25.76
N PHE A 573 5.52 -22.95 24.77
CA PHE A 573 5.05 -21.81 23.96
C PHE A 573 3.70 -22.09 23.27
N GLY A 574 2.70 -21.23 23.48
CA GLY A 574 1.38 -21.39 22.87
C GLY A 574 0.61 -22.67 23.25
N LYS A 575 0.98 -23.37 24.34
CA LYS A 575 0.35 -24.64 24.78
C LYS A 575 -1.15 -24.52 25.08
N ASN A 576 -1.60 -23.31 25.40
CA ASN A 576 -2.98 -22.98 25.76
C ASN A 576 -3.82 -22.48 24.57
N GLN A 577 -3.25 -22.42 23.35
CA GLN A 577 -3.94 -21.91 22.16
C GLN A 577 -4.66 -23.00 21.37
N GLY A 578 -5.89 -22.73 20.98
CA GLY A 578 -6.65 -23.53 20.01
C GLY A 578 -6.21 -23.28 18.56
N LEU A 579 -6.61 -24.20 17.67
CA LEU A 579 -6.41 -24.08 16.22
C LEU A 579 -7.15 -22.85 15.63
N TRP A 580 -8.32 -22.53 16.18
CA TRP A 580 -9.22 -21.49 15.69
C TRP A 580 -9.07 -20.15 16.41
N ASP A 581 -8.09 -20.00 17.31
CA ASP A 581 -7.93 -18.77 18.09
C ASP A 581 -7.44 -17.63 17.19
N MET A 582 -8.23 -16.57 17.12
CA MET A 582 -7.92 -15.32 16.40
C MET A 582 -7.65 -14.20 17.41
N PRO A 583 -6.47 -13.56 17.40
CA PRO A 583 -6.16 -12.43 18.29
C PRO A 583 -7.19 -11.30 18.19
N CYS A 584 -7.71 -11.05 16.98
CA CYS A 584 -8.74 -10.04 16.71
C CYS A 584 -10.16 -10.40 17.22
N MET A 585 -10.39 -11.64 17.66
CA MET A 585 -11.67 -12.14 18.18
C MET A 585 -11.62 -12.50 19.67
N MET A 586 -10.43 -12.68 20.25
CA MET A 586 -10.28 -12.80 21.69
C MET A 586 -10.71 -11.49 22.36
N LYS A 587 -11.68 -11.58 23.28
CA LYS A 587 -11.80 -10.53 24.30
C LYS A 587 -10.49 -10.53 25.08
N LYS A 588 -9.93 -9.33 25.33
CA LYS A 588 -8.95 -9.20 26.42
C LYS A 588 -9.58 -9.77 27.68
N ALA A 589 -9.00 -10.84 28.22
CA ALA A 589 -9.26 -11.21 29.59
C ALA A 589 -8.77 -10.06 30.47
N ASP A 590 -9.53 -9.72 31.51
CA ASP A 590 -9.02 -8.82 32.54
C ASP A 590 -7.75 -9.45 33.10
N HIS A 591 -6.62 -8.73 33.03
CA HIS A 591 -5.34 -9.27 33.52
C HIS A 591 -5.49 -9.61 35.00
N GLU A 592 -5.34 -10.90 35.33
CA GLU A 592 -5.12 -11.30 36.71
C GLU A 592 -3.92 -10.52 37.25
N GLN A 593 -4.08 -9.99 38.47
CA GLN A 593 -3.12 -9.11 39.09
C GLN A 593 -1.82 -9.89 39.38
N ARG A 594 -0.85 -9.86 38.44
CA ARG A 594 0.55 -10.18 38.74
C ARG A 594 0.92 -9.32 39.97
N PRO A 595 1.30 -9.89 41.12
CA PRO A 595 1.33 -9.15 42.37
C PRO A 595 2.37 -8.04 42.34
N GLU A 596 1.92 -6.79 42.50
CA GLU A 596 2.82 -5.65 42.62
C GLU A 596 3.76 -5.85 43.81
N PHE A 597 5.07 -5.76 43.57
CA PHE A 597 6.06 -5.83 44.63
C PHE A 597 5.98 -4.55 45.47
N ILE A 598 5.24 -4.62 46.58
CA ILE A 598 4.92 -3.47 47.44
C ILE A 598 6.21 -2.76 47.88
N ARG A 599 6.48 -1.61 47.28
CA ARG A 599 7.64 -0.76 47.58
C ARG A 599 7.35 0.12 48.81
N SER A 600 7.27 -0.52 49.97
CA SER A 600 6.83 0.08 51.24
C SER A 600 7.82 1.11 51.81
N TYR A 601 7.74 2.35 51.32
CA TYR A 601 8.24 3.49 52.09
C TYR A 601 7.27 3.80 53.23
N ARG A 602 7.74 3.57 54.46
CA ARG A 602 7.00 3.80 55.69
C ARG A 602 7.23 5.25 56.15
N ALA A 603 6.16 6.04 56.15
CA ALA A 603 6.12 7.34 56.81
C ALA A 603 4.79 7.46 57.57
N ASP A 604 4.89 7.49 58.90
CA ASP A 604 3.80 7.70 59.85
C ASP A 604 3.30 9.18 59.80
N SER A 605 2.06 9.56 60.11
CA SER A 605 0.85 8.82 60.55
C SER A 605 -0.39 9.77 60.61
N ILE A 606 -1.51 9.30 61.21
CA ILE A 606 -2.67 10.05 61.76
C ILE A 606 -3.82 10.43 60.79
N ARG A 607 -4.95 9.69 60.96
CA ARG A 607 -6.40 10.08 61.03
C ARG A 607 -6.99 11.20 60.13
N SER A 608 -8.24 11.13 59.64
CA SER A 608 -9.33 10.14 59.86
C SER A 608 -10.55 10.35 58.94
N SER A 609 -11.33 9.26 58.74
CA SER A 609 -12.78 9.25 58.41
C SER A 609 -13.23 9.70 56.99
N GLY A 610 -14.07 8.96 56.25
CA GLY A 610 -14.53 7.57 56.44
C GLY A 610 -15.85 7.20 55.73
N ARG A 611 -16.01 5.90 55.40
CA ARG A 611 -17.26 5.16 55.03
C ARG A 611 -17.86 5.45 53.63
N LEU A 612 -17.93 4.47 52.71
CA LEU A 612 -18.93 3.38 52.51
C LEU A 612 -20.25 3.88 51.86
N SER A 613 -21.00 3.13 51.02
CA SER A 613 -21.17 1.66 50.90
C SER A 613 -21.61 1.17 49.48
N LEU A 614 -21.48 -0.15 49.28
CA LEU A 614 -22.08 -1.07 48.30
C LEU A 614 -23.62 -0.93 48.15
N ARG A 615 -24.37 -1.60 47.25
CA ARG A 615 -24.23 -2.83 46.39
C ARG A 615 -25.18 -2.67 45.15
N GLY A 616 -25.38 -3.58 44.19
CA GLY A 616 -24.88 -4.96 44.00
C GLY A 616 -25.50 -5.74 42.81
N GLU A 617 -24.65 -6.52 42.14
CA GLU A 617 -24.84 -7.88 41.56
C GLU A 617 -26.14 -8.35 40.85
N VAL A 618 -25.93 -8.80 39.59
CA VAL A 618 -26.32 -10.10 38.99
C VAL A 618 -27.78 -10.61 39.08
N LEU A 619 -28.36 -10.88 37.90
CA LEU A 619 -29.17 -12.10 37.67
C LEU A 619 -29.07 -12.57 36.21
N ARG A 620 -29.21 -13.88 35.97
CA ARG A 620 -29.03 -14.56 34.68
C ARG A 620 -29.99 -15.74 34.56
N SER A 621 -31.00 -15.65 33.69
CA SER A 621 -31.81 -16.82 33.33
C SER A 621 -32.47 -16.68 31.96
N SER A 622 -32.57 -17.81 31.27
CA SER A 622 -33.38 -18.01 30.06
C SER A 622 -34.61 -18.83 30.42
N MET A 623 -35.80 -18.47 29.92
CA MET A 623 -36.67 -19.43 29.23
C MET A 623 -37.91 -18.81 28.57
N ILE A 624 -38.52 -19.60 27.70
CA ILE A 624 -39.75 -19.34 26.97
C ILE A 624 -40.94 -19.81 27.82
N GLN A 625 -41.97 -18.97 28.03
CA GLN A 625 -43.37 -19.39 27.81
C GLN A 625 -44.35 -18.21 27.73
N ARG A 626 -45.60 -18.53 27.33
CA ARG A 626 -46.66 -17.58 26.95
C ARG A 626 -47.76 -17.47 28.04
N SER A 627 -48.67 -16.54 27.77
CA SER A 627 -50.12 -16.58 28.07
C SER A 627 -50.60 -16.42 29.53
N SER A 628 -51.21 -15.25 29.80
CA SER A 628 -52.53 -15.00 30.43
C SER A 628 -52.88 -15.68 31.77
N VAL A 629 -53.52 -15.00 32.74
CA VAL A 629 -54.89 -14.43 32.60
C VAL A 629 -55.16 -13.21 33.50
N ARG A 630 -55.81 -12.23 32.87
CA ARG A 630 -56.62 -11.10 33.37
C ARG A 630 -57.45 -11.33 34.65
N SER A 631 -57.34 -10.44 35.66
CA SER A 631 -58.46 -10.13 36.58
C SER A 631 -58.46 -8.67 37.07
N ARG A 632 -59.53 -8.25 37.76
CA ARG A 632 -60.02 -6.87 37.89
C ARG A 632 -59.85 -6.24 39.28
N LYS A 633 -59.61 -4.91 39.26
CA LYS A 633 -60.25 -3.83 40.06
C LYS A 633 -60.11 -3.69 41.59
N ASN A 634 -59.99 -2.41 41.96
CA ASN A 634 -60.75 -1.63 42.97
C ASN A 634 -60.22 -1.43 44.41
N SER A 635 -59.99 -0.13 44.72
CA SER A 635 -60.30 0.60 45.99
C SER A 635 -59.62 0.18 47.31
N SER A 636 -59.39 1.07 48.28
CA SER A 636 -59.89 2.45 48.49
C SER A 636 -58.84 3.41 49.12
N ALA A 637 -59.12 4.72 49.04
CA ALA A 637 -58.55 5.78 49.91
C ALA A 637 -59.39 5.84 51.23
N PRO A 638 -59.53 6.94 52.03
CA PRO A 638 -58.96 8.32 52.04
C PRO A 638 -58.16 8.62 53.36
N VAL A 639 -57.85 9.82 53.91
CA VAL A 639 -58.51 11.15 54.06
C VAL A 639 -57.46 12.27 54.36
N GLU A 640 -57.54 13.38 53.61
CA GLU A 640 -57.47 14.85 53.94
C GLU A 640 -56.55 15.44 55.07
N ILE A 641 -56.30 16.76 55.26
CA ILE A 641 -56.84 18.02 54.69
C ILE A 641 -55.84 19.23 54.85
N LYS A 642 -55.76 20.15 53.86
CA LYS A 642 -55.58 21.65 53.87
C LYS A 642 -54.54 22.35 54.83
N ILE A 643 -54.10 23.63 54.70
CA ILE A 643 -54.43 24.77 53.79
C ILE A 643 -53.20 25.69 53.52
N GLN A 644 -53.40 26.80 52.80
CA GLN A 644 -52.45 27.70 52.13
C GLN A 644 -52.11 29.05 52.84
N ASP A 645 -50.95 29.61 52.44
CA ASP A 645 -50.64 31.04 52.09
C ASP A 645 -50.40 32.20 53.08
N THR A 646 -49.35 32.98 52.72
CA THR A 646 -49.17 34.46 52.69
C THR A 646 -48.60 35.34 53.84
N ILE A 647 -47.69 36.23 53.40
CA ILE A 647 -47.43 37.65 53.81
C ILE A 647 -46.55 37.99 55.05
N GLN A 648 -45.25 38.19 54.76
CA GLN A 648 -44.48 39.47 54.79
C GLN A 648 -44.22 40.30 56.09
N ILE A 649 -43.06 41.00 56.06
CA ILE A 649 -42.66 42.27 56.73
C ILE A 649 -41.88 42.25 58.09
N ASN A 650 -40.82 43.09 58.08
CA ASN A 650 -40.07 43.74 59.17
C ASN A 650 -38.80 43.15 59.86
N LYS A 651 -37.84 44.10 60.02
CA LYS A 651 -36.59 44.16 60.82
C LYS A 651 -36.90 44.80 62.21
N PRO A 652 -35.99 45.02 63.20
CA PRO A 652 -34.52 45.21 63.08
C PRO A 652 -33.61 44.73 64.25
N ALA A 653 -32.32 45.11 64.17
CA ALA A 653 -31.29 45.11 65.23
C ALA A 653 -30.75 43.72 65.67
N ILE A 654 -29.55 43.57 66.25
CA ILE A 654 -28.55 44.52 66.78
C ILE A 654 -27.25 44.52 65.95
N MET A 655 -26.31 45.44 66.23
CA MET A 655 -25.17 45.84 65.39
C MET A 655 -23.82 45.72 66.15
N LYS A 656 -22.72 45.57 65.38
CA LYS A 656 -21.29 45.62 65.76
C LYS A 656 -20.65 44.33 66.32
N GLU A 657 -20.09 43.51 65.42
CA GLU A 657 -18.66 43.11 65.44
C GLU A 657 -18.27 42.35 64.15
N ASP A 658 -18.19 43.05 63.01
CA ASP A 658 -17.61 42.47 61.78
C ASP A 658 -17.18 43.57 60.79
N LEU A 659 -15.92 43.99 60.86
CA LEU A 659 -15.38 45.10 60.03
C LEU A 659 -13.88 44.97 59.69
N LYS A 660 -13.27 43.79 59.84
CA LYS A 660 -11.89 43.48 59.42
C LYS A 660 -11.74 42.28 58.48
N THR A 661 -12.71 41.38 58.48
CA THR A 661 -12.88 40.24 57.55
C THR A 661 -13.21 40.70 56.13
N ARG A 662 -14.06 41.72 55.99
CA ARG A 662 -14.73 42.07 54.72
C ARG A 662 -13.87 42.75 53.64
N SER A 663 -12.58 43.03 53.87
CA SER A 663 -11.68 43.49 52.80
C SER A 663 -10.94 42.34 52.10
N TYR A 664 -10.70 41.21 52.78
CA TYR A 664 -9.98 40.07 52.21
C TYR A 664 -10.85 39.27 51.22
N ASP A 665 -12.12 39.02 51.54
CA ASP A 665 -13.04 38.28 50.67
C ASP A 665 -13.36 39.05 49.37
N MET A 666 -13.23 40.38 49.38
CA MET A 666 -13.55 41.23 48.24
C MET A 666 -12.46 41.20 47.16
N GLU A 667 -11.18 41.15 47.54
CA GLU A 667 -10.08 40.90 46.59
C GLU A 667 -10.08 39.46 46.05
N LEU A 668 -10.60 38.48 46.82
CA LEU A 668 -10.63 37.08 46.39
C LEU A 668 -11.78 36.81 45.40
N SER A 669 -12.89 37.52 45.53
CA SER A 669 -14.04 37.40 44.61
C SER A 669 -13.69 37.88 43.20
N GLU A 670 -13.08 39.07 43.05
CA GLU A 670 -12.67 39.59 41.73
C GLU A 670 -11.60 38.71 41.05
N ARG A 671 -10.69 38.11 41.82
CA ARG A 671 -9.70 37.15 41.28
C ARG A 671 -10.29 35.82 40.80
N THR A 672 -11.56 35.56 41.08
CA THR A 672 -12.26 34.33 40.69
C THR A 672 -13.25 34.56 39.52
N ALA A 673 -13.39 35.81 39.05
CA ALA A 673 -14.19 36.13 37.87
C ALA A 673 -13.50 35.68 36.57
N LEU A 674 -14.07 34.67 35.90
CA LEU A 674 -13.76 34.28 34.52
C LEU A 674 -12.26 34.13 34.18
N ARG A 675 -11.63 33.06 34.69
CA ARG A 675 -10.40 32.53 34.08
C ARG A 675 -10.73 31.89 32.72
N GLN A 676 -10.96 32.71 31.69
CA GLN A 676 -11.24 32.26 30.33
C GLN A 676 -10.10 31.35 29.84
N LYS A 677 -10.46 30.15 29.38
CA LYS A 677 -9.55 29.22 28.71
C LYS A 677 -9.21 29.75 27.31
N PHE A 678 -8.31 30.72 27.25
CA PHE A 678 -7.60 31.05 26.01
C PHE A 678 -6.48 30.02 25.80
N GLU A 679 -6.86 28.78 25.48
CA GLU A 679 -5.92 27.66 25.33
C GLU A 679 -5.63 27.38 23.86
N SER A 680 -6.57 27.71 22.96
CA SER A 680 -6.47 27.54 21.51
C SER A 680 -6.79 28.84 20.75
N ILE A 681 -6.41 28.88 19.46
CA ILE A 681 -6.77 29.98 18.56
C ILE A 681 -8.30 30.07 18.36
N ASP A 682 -9.01 28.94 18.43
CA ASP A 682 -10.46 28.90 18.25
C ASP A 682 -11.21 29.63 19.39
N ASP A 683 -10.59 29.84 20.56
CA ASP A 683 -11.12 30.61 21.69
C ASP A 683 -10.99 32.14 21.51
N ILE A 684 -10.06 32.60 20.67
CA ILE A 684 -9.84 34.02 20.38
C ILE A 684 -10.72 34.50 19.23
N LEU A 685 -10.99 33.65 18.24
CA LEU A 685 -11.80 34.00 17.06
C LEU A 685 -13.14 34.69 17.38
N PRO A 686 -13.90 34.35 18.45
CA PRO A 686 -15.10 35.09 18.86
C PRO A 686 -14.85 36.56 19.21
N HIS A 687 -13.72 36.87 19.88
CA HIS A 687 -13.35 38.20 20.34
C HIS A 687 -12.84 39.08 19.18
N VAL A 688 -12.18 38.46 18.22
CA VAL A 688 -11.66 39.08 16.98
C VAL A 688 -12.74 39.18 15.87
N GLY A 689 -13.78 38.35 15.96
CA GLY A 689 -14.98 38.37 15.11
C GLY A 689 -15.19 37.03 14.39
N ASN A 690 -16.19 36.25 14.84
CA ASN A 690 -16.50 34.90 14.34
C ASN A 690 -16.72 34.80 12.82
N PHE A 691 -17.38 35.78 12.23
CA PHE A 691 -17.68 35.86 10.80
C PHE A 691 -17.93 37.32 10.42
N GLY A 692 -16.90 38.00 9.92
CA GLY A 692 -16.95 39.40 9.52
C GLY A 692 -16.44 39.63 8.09
N LYS A 693 -16.11 40.88 7.77
CA LYS A 693 -15.63 41.29 6.44
C LYS A 693 -14.34 40.55 6.03
N TYR A 694 -13.46 40.26 6.99
CA TYR A 694 -12.21 39.54 6.72
C TYR A 694 -12.47 38.09 6.30
N GLN A 695 -13.36 37.38 7.02
CA GLN A 695 -13.74 36.02 6.66
C GLN A 695 -14.47 35.95 5.30
N LEU A 696 -15.32 36.94 4.98
CA LEU A 696 -15.97 37.02 3.67
C LEU A 696 -14.97 37.28 2.54
N TYR A 697 -13.96 38.14 2.76
CA TYR A 697 -12.87 38.35 1.81
C TYR A 697 -12.08 37.06 1.56
N LEU A 698 -11.71 36.33 2.62
CA LEU A 698 -11.03 35.04 2.48
C LEU A 698 -11.86 33.98 1.73
N LEU A 699 -13.18 33.95 1.92
CA LEU A 699 -14.06 33.07 1.15
C LEU A 699 -14.07 33.41 -0.35
N LEU A 700 -14.12 34.70 -0.70
CA LEU A 700 -14.03 35.14 -2.11
C LEU A 700 -12.64 34.88 -2.70
N ALA A 701 -11.58 34.98 -1.89
CA ALA A 701 -10.21 34.67 -2.29
C ALA A 701 -9.99 33.19 -2.67
N LEU A 702 -10.90 32.26 -2.31
CA LEU A 702 -10.87 30.87 -2.77
C LEU A 702 -11.32 30.66 -4.22
N PHE A 703 -12.00 31.64 -4.83
CA PHE A 703 -12.52 31.53 -6.20
C PHE A 703 -11.46 31.08 -7.24
N PRO A 704 -10.29 31.74 -7.38
CA PRO A 704 -9.29 31.34 -8.37
C PRO A 704 -8.72 29.94 -8.13
N TYR A 705 -8.57 29.52 -6.87
CA TYR A 705 -8.05 28.18 -6.54
C TYR A 705 -9.06 27.07 -6.87
N GLY A 706 -10.36 27.31 -6.66
CA GLY A 706 -11.42 26.41 -7.13
C GLY A 706 -11.49 26.31 -8.66
N LEU A 707 -11.21 27.41 -9.37
CA LEU A 707 -11.11 27.43 -10.83
C LEU A 707 -9.85 26.69 -11.33
N ILE A 708 -8.68 26.88 -10.69
CA ILE A 708 -7.46 26.12 -11.01
C ILE A 708 -7.71 24.62 -10.85
N TYR A 709 -8.33 24.20 -9.74
CA TYR A 709 -8.58 22.79 -9.45
C TYR A 709 -9.58 22.14 -10.42
N SER A 710 -10.72 22.78 -10.69
CA SER A 710 -11.69 22.28 -11.70
C SER A 710 -11.11 22.24 -13.11
N ASN A 711 -10.33 23.25 -13.52
CA ASN A 711 -9.66 23.27 -14.81
C ASN A 711 -8.58 22.18 -14.92
N LEU A 712 -7.76 21.98 -13.89
CA LEU A 712 -6.76 20.90 -13.82
C LEU A 712 -7.41 19.52 -13.88
N TYR A 713 -8.52 19.34 -13.17
CA TYR A 713 -9.22 18.07 -13.11
C TYR A 713 -9.82 17.71 -14.46
N PHE A 714 -10.67 18.57 -15.02
CA PHE A 714 -11.44 18.23 -16.21
C PHE A 714 -10.70 18.48 -17.54
N SER A 715 -9.57 19.18 -17.55
CA SER A 715 -8.68 19.19 -18.73
C SER A 715 -8.09 17.81 -19.05
N THR A 716 -8.00 16.89 -18.07
CA THR A 716 -7.66 15.47 -18.31
C THR A 716 -8.55 14.83 -19.39
N PHE A 717 -9.84 15.17 -19.37
CA PHE A 717 -10.88 14.58 -20.21
C PHE A 717 -10.90 15.23 -21.59
N PHE A 718 -10.87 16.56 -21.65
CA PHE A 718 -10.94 17.30 -22.93
C PHE A 718 -9.66 17.21 -23.76
N LEU A 719 -8.47 17.17 -23.14
CA LEU A 719 -7.21 17.04 -23.87
C LEU A 719 -7.08 15.70 -24.61
N THR A 720 -7.75 14.65 -24.14
CA THR A 720 -7.63 13.28 -24.68
C THR A 720 -8.93 12.74 -25.28
N LEU A 721 -9.93 13.58 -25.51
CA LEU A 721 -11.24 13.19 -26.03
C LEU A 721 -11.15 12.71 -27.49
N VAL A 722 -11.75 11.58 -27.84
CA VAL A 722 -11.81 11.06 -29.21
C VAL A 722 -13.24 11.17 -29.76
N PRO A 723 -13.46 11.65 -31.00
CA PRO A 723 -14.78 11.62 -31.64
C PRO A 723 -15.34 10.20 -31.73
N GLN A 724 -16.65 9.98 -31.57
CA GLN A 724 -17.19 8.61 -31.63
C GLN A 724 -17.12 7.99 -33.03
N GLU A 725 -17.17 8.82 -34.07
CA GLU A 725 -17.11 8.43 -35.48
C GLU A 725 -15.72 8.74 -36.04
N TYR A 726 -14.97 7.69 -36.32
CA TYR A 726 -13.64 7.72 -36.92
C TYR A 726 -13.43 6.47 -37.76
N TRP A 727 -12.59 6.56 -38.77
CA TRP A 727 -12.43 5.53 -39.79
C TRP A 727 -11.04 5.56 -40.42
N CYS A 728 -10.68 4.53 -41.18
CA CYS A 728 -9.33 4.38 -41.70
C CYS A 728 -9.01 5.40 -42.81
N TYR A 729 -7.87 6.08 -42.69
CA TYR A 729 -7.38 6.99 -43.73
C TYR A 729 -6.76 6.21 -44.89
N VAL A 730 -7.24 6.45 -46.11
CA VAL A 730 -6.76 5.81 -47.35
C VAL A 730 -6.32 6.92 -48.32
N PRO A 731 -5.00 7.14 -48.52
CA PRO A 731 -4.50 8.27 -49.30
C PRO A 731 -4.91 8.19 -50.78
N GLU A 732 -4.98 6.99 -51.37
CA GLU A 732 -5.34 6.79 -52.78
C GLU A 732 -6.76 7.25 -53.13
N LEU A 733 -7.60 7.51 -52.13
CA LEU A 733 -8.97 8.00 -52.30
C LEU A 733 -9.14 9.50 -52.02
N GLN A 734 -8.10 10.19 -51.53
CA GLN A 734 -8.11 11.66 -51.36
C GLN A 734 -7.88 12.39 -52.69
N ASP A 735 -7.17 11.78 -53.64
CA ASP A 735 -6.98 12.31 -55.01
C ASP A 735 -8.27 12.25 -55.86
N LEU A 736 -9.32 11.59 -55.37
CA LEU A 736 -10.63 11.55 -56.00
C LEU A 736 -11.58 12.56 -55.36
N ASN A 737 -12.35 13.25 -56.21
CA ASN A 737 -13.39 14.20 -55.79
C ASN A 737 -14.66 13.47 -55.28
N LEU A 738 -14.49 12.64 -54.25
CA LEU A 738 -15.52 11.85 -53.55
C LEU A 738 -15.83 12.46 -52.19
N THR A 739 -17.09 12.38 -51.77
CA THR A 739 -17.50 12.76 -50.41
C THR A 739 -16.92 11.79 -49.37
N ALA A 740 -16.80 12.22 -48.11
CA ALA A 740 -16.30 11.37 -47.02
C ALA A 740 -17.14 10.08 -46.86
N GLU A 741 -18.47 10.18 -46.97
CA GLU A 741 -19.37 9.03 -46.92
C GLU A 741 -19.11 8.02 -48.05
N GLU A 742 -18.85 8.50 -49.27
CA GLU A 742 -18.47 7.64 -50.40
C GLU A 742 -17.09 6.99 -50.19
N ARG A 743 -16.11 7.73 -49.64
CA ARG A 743 -14.77 7.18 -49.32
C ARG A 743 -14.87 6.08 -48.25
N VAL A 744 -15.65 6.28 -47.18
CA VAL A 744 -15.94 5.25 -46.16
C VAL A 744 -16.60 4.02 -46.80
N LYS A 745 -17.71 4.21 -47.53
CA LYS A 745 -18.46 3.12 -48.19
C LYS A 745 -17.61 2.33 -49.19
N ALA A 746 -16.71 3.00 -49.90
CA ALA A 746 -15.77 2.39 -50.83
C ALA A 746 -14.68 1.58 -50.11
N ALA A 747 -14.01 2.14 -49.10
CA ALA A 747 -12.83 1.53 -48.48
C ALA A 747 -13.09 0.56 -47.32
N ILE A 748 -14.24 0.65 -46.64
CA ILE A 748 -14.38 0.15 -45.27
C ILE A 748 -15.48 -0.93 -45.17
N PRO A 749 -15.26 -2.03 -44.43
CA PRO A 749 -16.28 -3.05 -44.19
C PRO A 749 -17.50 -2.48 -43.46
N ALA A 750 -18.70 -2.87 -43.88
CA ALA A 750 -19.92 -2.58 -43.14
C ALA A 750 -20.06 -3.45 -41.88
N MET A 751 -20.86 -3.01 -40.92
CA MET A 751 -21.25 -3.76 -39.72
C MET A 751 -22.73 -3.54 -39.39
N ASP A 752 -23.35 -4.50 -38.69
CA ASP A 752 -24.75 -4.39 -38.26
C ASP A 752 -24.95 -3.44 -37.06
N THR A 753 -23.86 -3.15 -36.34
CA THR A 753 -23.83 -2.26 -35.16
C THR A 753 -23.34 -0.85 -35.51
N PHE A 754 -24.00 0.18 -34.97
CA PHE A 754 -23.59 1.58 -35.11
C PHE A 754 -22.09 1.79 -34.76
N PRO A 755 -21.29 2.47 -35.61
CA PRO A 755 -21.65 3.38 -36.69
C PRO A 755 -21.95 2.73 -38.06
N TYR A 756 -22.15 1.41 -38.09
CA TYR A 756 -22.43 0.58 -39.27
C TYR A 756 -21.24 0.37 -40.22
N TYR A 757 -20.04 0.70 -39.76
CA TYR A 757 -18.77 0.40 -40.41
C TYR A 757 -17.71 0.00 -39.38
N ASP A 758 -16.73 -0.78 -39.81
CA ASP A 758 -15.57 -1.19 -39.02
C ASP A 758 -14.62 -0.01 -38.82
N LYS A 759 -14.30 0.33 -37.56
CA LYS A 759 -13.43 1.50 -37.24
C LYS A 759 -11.94 1.20 -37.34
N CYS A 760 -11.55 -0.08 -37.24
CA CYS A 760 -10.16 -0.50 -37.05
C CYS A 760 -9.57 -1.22 -38.25
N ASN A 761 -10.42 -1.68 -39.17
CA ASN A 761 -10.03 -2.43 -40.35
C ASN A 761 -10.56 -1.80 -41.64
N ARG A 762 -9.74 -1.79 -42.69
CA ARG A 762 -10.12 -1.47 -44.06
C ARG A 762 -10.26 -2.75 -44.90
N LYS A 763 -10.89 -2.64 -46.06
CA LYS A 763 -10.94 -3.72 -47.05
C LYS A 763 -9.55 -4.01 -47.63
N ASP A 764 -9.23 -5.29 -47.82
CA ASP A 764 -8.01 -5.75 -48.51
C ASP A 764 -8.16 -5.55 -50.04
N LEU A 765 -7.86 -4.34 -50.51
CA LEU A 765 -7.97 -3.95 -51.92
C LEU A 765 -6.75 -3.13 -52.36
N ASN A 766 -6.28 -3.35 -53.59
CA ASN A 766 -5.30 -2.47 -54.24
C ASN A 766 -6.00 -1.22 -54.78
N PHE A 767 -6.26 -0.26 -53.89
CA PHE A 767 -6.94 1.00 -54.23
C PHE A 767 -6.26 1.75 -55.39
N ARG A 768 -4.93 1.67 -55.51
CA ARG A 768 -4.16 2.33 -56.57
C ARG A 768 -4.51 1.82 -57.97
N GLU A 769 -4.72 0.51 -58.14
CA GLU A 769 -5.16 -0.08 -59.40
C GLU A 769 -6.64 0.19 -59.67
N LEU A 770 -7.49 0.08 -58.65
CA LEU A 770 -8.93 0.34 -58.78
C LEU A 770 -9.23 1.78 -59.22
N VAL A 771 -8.51 2.76 -58.66
CA VAL A 771 -8.64 4.19 -59.02
C VAL A 771 -8.17 4.47 -60.46
N GLN A 772 -7.13 3.77 -60.93
CA GLN A 772 -6.63 3.93 -62.30
C GLN A 772 -7.56 3.30 -63.36
N TYR A 773 -8.02 2.07 -63.13
CA TYR A 773 -8.76 1.30 -64.14
C TYR A 773 -10.28 1.37 -64.03
N ASN A 774 -10.85 1.64 -62.85
CA ASN A 774 -12.27 1.42 -62.59
C ASN A 774 -12.87 2.44 -61.60
N LYS A 775 -13.09 3.66 -62.10
CA LYS A 775 -13.56 4.85 -61.35
C LYS A 775 -14.93 4.75 -60.66
N ASN A 776 -15.66 3.64 -60.77
CA ASN A 776 -16.98 3.49 -60.13
C ASN A 776 -16.89 2.58 -58.89
N PRO A 777 -16.99 3.13 -57.66
CA PRO A 777 -16.85 2.37 -56.41
C PRO A 777 -18.01 1.40 -56.13
N ASN A 778 -19.09 1.42 -56.91
CA ASN A 778 -20.18 0.46 -56.80
C ASN A 778 -19.98 -0.81 -57.64
N SER A 779 -18.92 -0.87 -58.45
CA SER A 779 -18.61 -2.03 -59.31
C SER A 779 -18.07 -3.22 -58.46
N PRO A 780 -18.22 -4.49 -58.93
CA PRO A 780 -17.90 -5.66 -58.12
C PRO A 780 -16.43 -5.77 -57.71
N ALA A 781 -15.51 -5.10 -58.42
CA ALA A 781 -14.08 -5.06 -58.06
C ALA A 781 -13.78 -4.33 -56.73
N TRP A 782 -14.74 -3.56 -56.18
CA TRP A 782 -14.63 -2.87 -54.89
C TRP A 782 -15.25 -3.66 -53.72
N LYS A 783 -15.52 -4.96 -53.93
CA LYS A 783 -16.06 -5.89 -52.93
C LYS A 783 -15.04 -6.96 -52.57
N THR A 784 -14.79 -7.12 -51.28
CA THR A 784 -13.97 -8.18 -50.69
C THR A 784 -14.41 -8.36 -49.24
N ASP A 785 -14.36 -9.59 -48.74
CA ASP A 785 -14.64 -9.92 -47.34
C ASP A 785 -13.35 -9.92 -46.49
N LYS A 786 -12.18 -9.82 -47.14
CA LYS A 786 -10.88 -9.71 -46.47
C LYS A 786 -10.67 -8.32 -45.86
N LYS A 787 -10.06 -8.31 -44.68
CA LYS A 787 -9.78 -7.13 -43.86
C LYS A 787 -8.28 -6.98 -43.61
N VAL A 788 -7.83 -5.73 -43.46
CA VAL A 788 -6.47 -5.37 -43.02
C VAL A 788 -6.57 -4.29 -41.94
N ASN A 789 -5.78 -4.40 -40.88
CA ASN A 789 -5.67 -3.37 -39.84
C ASN A 789 -5.27 -2.01 -40.45
N CYS A 790 -5.67 -0.93 -39.80
CA CYS A 790 -5.38 0.42 -40.26
C CYS A 790 -4.16 1.03 -39.54
N GLU A 791 -3.39 1.84 -40.27
CA GLU A 791 -2.17 2.49 -39.77
C GLU A 791 -2.40 3.95 -39.33
N LYS A 792 -3.45 4.58 -39.87
CA LYS A 792 -3.84 5.99 -39.68
C LYS A 792 -5.35 6.15 -39.80
N TRP A 793 -5.90 7.17 -39.14
CA TRP A 793 -7.34 7.43 -39.13
C TRP A 793 -7.73 8.84 -39.58
N GLU A 794 -9.01 8.98 -39.93
CA GLU A 794 -9.70 10.22 -40.28
C GLU A 794 -10.95 10.32 -39.38
N TYR A 795 -11.25 11.52 -38.91
CA TYR A 795 -12.16 11.75 -37.76
C TYR A 795 -13.34 12.64 -38.14
N ASN A 796 -14.56 12.27 -37.71
CA ASN A 796 -15.75 13.10 -37.91
C ASN A 796 -15.80 14.22 -36.85
N LEU A 797 -15.39 15.42 -37.23
CA LEU A 797 -15.33 16.60 -36.34
C LEU A 797 -16.70 17.26 -36.05
N THR A 798 -17.83 16.65 -36.44
CA THR A 798 -19.17 17.20 -36.12
C THR A 798 -19.54 17.13 -34.64
N GLN A 799 -19.04 16.12 -33.89
CA GLN A 799 -19.28 15.98 -32.45
C GLN A 799 -18.23 16.73 -31.60
N VAL A 800 -17.00 16.81 -32.10
CA VAL A 800 -15.85 17.45 -31.45
C VAL A 800 -15.15 18.29 -32.53
N PRO A 801 -15.22 19.64 -32.48
CA PRO A 801 -14.86 20.48 -33.63
C PRO A 801 -13.35 20.61 -33.88
N TYR A 802 -12.51 19.83 -33.19
CA TYR A 802 -11.06 19.89 -33.25
C TYR A 802 -10.43 18.51 -33.04
N LEU A 803 -9.22 18.32 -33.57
CA LEU A 803 -8.38 17.18 -33.22
C LEU A 803 -7.80 17.40 -31.81
N THR A 804 -7.73 16.34 -31.02
CA THR A 804 -7.10 16.30 -29.69
C THR A 804 -5.76 15.58 -29.78
N ILE A 805 -4.97 15.52 -28.70
CA ILE A 805 -3.71 14.75 -28.77
C ILE A 805 -3.96 13.26 -29.06
N SER A 806 -5.10 12.71 -28.62
CA SER A 806 -5.49 11.32 -28.88
C SER A 806 -5.84 11.06 -30.35
N SER A 807 -6.35 12.05 -31.10
CA SER A 807 -6.63 11.93 -32.54
C SER A 807 -5.54 12.51 -33.44
N GLU A 808 -4.63 13.35 -32.92
CA GLU A 808 -3.40 13.77 -33.59
C GLU A 808 -2.33 12.65 -33.59
N LEU A 809 -2.37 11.74 -32.60
CA LEU A 809 -1.43 10.63 -32.44
C LEU A 809 -2.04 9.22 -32.62
N ASP A 810 -3.26 9.13 -33.19
CA ASP A 810 -3.97 7.88 -33.49
C ASP A 810 -4.06 6.90 -32.28
N TRP A 811 -4.49 7.38 -31.11
CA TRP A 811 -4.72 6.57 -29.89
C TRP A 811 -6.09 5.86 -29.91
N VAL A 812 -6.33 5.10 -30.97
CA VAL A 812 -7.57 4.34 -31.22
C VAL A 812 -7.30 2.85 -31.37
N CYS A 813 -8.36 2.04 -31.34
CA CYS A 813 -8.28 0.58 -31.50
C CYS A 813 -7.26 -0.03 -30.50
N ASP A 814 -6.24 -0.73 -30.98
CA ASP A 814 -5.20 -1.38 -30.16
C ASP A 814 -4.45 -0.42 -29.22
N LYS A 815 -4.57 0.91 -29.42
CA LYS A 815 -3.91 1.97 -28.62
C LYS A 815 -4.85 2.72 -27.67
N GLU A 816 -6.15 2.38 -27.59
CA GLU A 816 -7.13 3.13 -26.79
C GLU A 816 -6.74 3.22 -25.29
N TYR A 817 -6.08 2.18 -24.76
CA TYR A 817 -5.57 2.15 -23.38
C TYR A 817 -4.58 3.28 -23.02
N LEU A 818 -3.93 3.90 -24.02
CA LEU A 818 -3.04 5.04 -23.80
C LEU A 818 -3.79 6.26 -23.26
N ILE A 819 -5.07 6.43 -23.61
CA ILE A 819 -5.94 7.49 -23.09
C ILE A 819 -6.06 7.34 -21.57
N SER A 820 -6.58 6.20 -21.11
CA SER A 820 -6.76 5.88 -19.69
C SER A 820 -5.44 5.85 -18.92
N SER A 821 -4.36 5.36 -19.54
CA SER A 821 -3.00 5.40 -18.96
C SER A 821 -2.51 6.83 -18.74
N SER A 822 -2.70 7.74 -19.70
CA SER A 822 -2.27 9.14 -19.57
C SER A 822 -3.04 9.90 -18.50
N GLN A 823 -4.31 9.55 -18.28
CA GLN A 823 -5.16 10.08 -17.21
C GLN A 823 -4.76 9.52 -15.84
N ALA A 824 -4.47 8.20 -15.75
CA ALA A 824 -3.97 7.58 -14.52
C ALA A 824 -2.61 8.17 -14.07
N ILE A 825 -1.68 8.42 -15.00
CA ILE A 825 -0.34 8.98 -14.72
C ILE A 825 -0.42 10.38 -14.07
N PHE A 826 -1.44 11.19 -14.40
CA PHE A 826 -1.69 12.47 -13.73
C PHE A 826 -2.02 12.28 -12.24
N PHE A 827 -2.87 11.31 -11.89
CA PHE A 827 -3.21 11.01 -10.50
C PHE A 827 -2.06 10.32 -9.74
N CYS A 828 -1.25 9.47 -10.41
CA CYS A 828 0.00 8.98 -9.84
C CYS A 828 0.96 10.13 -9.47
N GLY A 829 0.95 11.22 -10.24
CA GLY A 829 1.63 12.46 -9.89
C GLY A 829 1.10 13.07 -8.58
N SER A 830 -0.23 13.22 -8.43
CA SER A 830 -0.78 13.90 -7.26
C SER A 830 -0.59 13.14 -5.93
N ILE A 831 -0.46 11.81 -5.97
CA ILE A 831 0.01 11.00 -4.82
C ILE A 831 1.38 11.49 -4.33
N LEU A 832 2.40 11.45 -5.20
CA LEU A 832 3.76 11.83 -4.83
C LEU A 832 3.85 13.31 -4.44
N GLY A 833 3.14 14.16 -5.18
CA GLY A 833 3.09 15.60 -4.93
C GLY A 833 2.44 15.97 -3.61
N SER A 834 1.42 15.22 -3.15
CA SER A 834 0.79 15.44 -1.84
C SER A 834 1.76 15.22 -0.68
N PHE A 835 2.67 14.23 -0.78
CA PHE A 835 3.75 14.07 0.21
C PHE A 835 4.77 15.21 0.14
N ILE A 836 5.21 15.60 -1.07
CA ILE A 836 6.23 16.65 -1.25
C ILE A 836 5.71 18.03 -0.80
N PHE A 837 4.56 18.46 -1.31
CA PHE A 837 4.00 19.78 -1.01
C PHE A 837 3.42 19.85 0.41
N GLY A 838 2.89 18.75 0.95
CA GLY A 838 2.53 18.65 2.37
C GLY A 838 3.74 18.87 3.29
N TRP A 839 4.85 18.17 3.03
CA TRP A 839 6.08 18.36 3.80
C TRP A 839 6.62 19.80 3.70
N ILE A 840 6.60 20.40 2.51
CA ILE A 840 6.99 21.81 2.32
C ILE A 840 6.05 22.75 3.09
N ALA A 841 4.73 22.51 3.07
CA ALA A 841 3.73 23.33 3.76
C ALA A 841 3.93 23.34 5.28
N ASP A 842 4.29 22.19 5.86
CA ASP A 842 4.57 22.09 7.29
C ASP A 842 5.94 22.66 7.69
N HIS A 843 6.98 22.52 6.84
CA HIS A 843 8.35 22.91 7.20
C HIS A 843 8.74 24.34 6.79
N LYS A 844 8.20 24.86 5.69
CA LYS A 844 8.54 26.19 5.13
C LYS A 844 7.39 27.20 5.16
N GLY A 845 6.20 26.78 5.57
CA GLY A 845 4.98 27.58 5.51
C GLY A 845 4.13 27.23 4.29
N ARG A 846 2.83 27.47 4.41
CA ARG A 846 1.82 27.00 3.46
C ARG A 846 1.73 27.89 2.23
N ILE A 847 1.98 29.20 2.36
CA ILE A 847 2.01 30.13 1.23
C ILE A 847 3.18 29.78 0.28
N PRO A 848 4.43 29.56 0.73
CA PRO A 848 5.50 29.04 -0.13
C PRO A 848 5.15 27.72 -0.82
N ALA A 849 4.51 26.77 -0.12
CA ALA A 849 4.10 25.49 -0.72
C ALA A 849 3.08 25.68 -1.86
N LEU A 850 2.08 26.56 -1.67
CA LEU A 850 1.05 26.89 -2.65
C LEU A 850 1.60 27.66 -3.86
N VAL A 851 2.54 28.59 -3.65
CA VAL A 851 3.23 29.30 -4.75
C VAL A 851 4.01 28.31 -5.62
N ILE A 852 4.74 27.36 -5.01
CA ILE A 852 5.53 26.38 -5.76
C ILE A 852 4.62 25.35 -6.46
N SER A 853 3.51 24.91 -5.84
CA SER A 853 2.58 23.99 -6.51
C SER A 853 1.93 24.66 -7.73
N CYS A 854 1.41 25.88 -7.60
CA CYS A 854 0.86 26.62 -8.74
C CYS A 854 1.90 26.86 -9.87
N LEU A 855 3.17 27.11 -9.52
CA LEU A 855 4.26 27.20 -10.50
C LEU A 855 4.53 25.87 -11.22
N VAL A 856 4.59 24.75 -10.50
CA VAL A 856 4.82 23.42 -11.07
C VAL A 856 3.65 22.98 -11.97
N SER A 857 2.39 23.20 -11.55
CA SER A 857 1.23 22.97 -12.44
C SER A 857 1.24 23.90 -13.65
N GLY A 858 1.63 25.17 -13.49
CA GLY A 858 1.71 26.14 -14.57
C GLY A 858 2.70 25.71 -15.65
N VAL A 859 3.93 25.42 -15.25
CA VAL A 859 4.98 24.95 -16.17
C VAL A 859 4.60 23.61 -16.82
N GLY A 860 4.06 22.65 -16.06
CA GLY A 860 3.61 21.37 -16.60
C GLY A 860 2.47 21.50 -17.62
N THR A 861 1.50 22.38 -17.36
CA THR A 861 0.35 22.62 -18.25
C THR A 861 0.80 23.32 -19.53
N VAL A 862 1.67 24.33 -19.45
CA VAL A 862 2.25 24.99 -20.63
C VAL A 862 3.11 24.02 -21.44
N ALA A 863 3.95 23.21 -20.78
CA ALA A 863 4.77 22.19 -21.45
C ALA A 863 3.93 21.11 -22.16
N THR A 864 2.73 20.81 -21.65
CA THR A 864 1.80 19.86 -22.28
C THR A 864 1.46 20.26 -23.73
N ALA A 865 1.33 21.56 -24.03
CA ALA A 865 1.02 22.06 -25.38
C ALA A 865 2.14 21.82 -26.42
N TRP A 866 3.38 21.57 -25.98
CA TRP A 866 4.53 21.23 -26.84
C TRP A 866 4.76 19.73 -26.97
N SER A 867 4.00 18.88 -26.28
CA SER A 867 4.14 17.44 -26.41
C SER A 867 3.69 16.96 -27.80
N ASN A 868 4.53 16.13 -28.43
CA ASN A 868 4.31 15.57 -29.77
C ASN A 868 4.42 14.03 -29.78
N ASN A 869 4.47 13.40 -28.59
CA ASN A 869 4.42 11.95 -28.42
C ASN A 869 3.85 11.59 -27.03
N PHE A 870 3.43 10.33 -26.85
CA PHE A 870 2.84 9.84 -25.61
C PHE A 870 3.72 10.09 -24.38
N TRP A 871 5.02 9.78 -24.44
CA TRP A 871 5.91 9.87 -23.26
C TRP A 871 6.16 11.31 -22.81
N THR A 872 6.30 12.27 -23.73
CA THR A 872 6.42 13.70 -23.38
C THR A 872 5.11 14.25 -22.81
N PHE A 873 3.96 13.86 -23.37
CA PHE A 873 2.65 14.20 -22.79
C PHE A 873 2.51 13.63 -21.39
N ALA A 874 2.69 12.32 -21.21
CA ALA A 874 2.59 11.62 -19.92
C ALA A 874 3.52 12.23 -18.85
N LEU A 875 4.75 12.60 -19.21
CA LEU A 875 5.68 13.26 -18.30
C LEU A 875 5.18 14.67 -17.88
N CYS A 876 4.70 15.48 -18.83
CA CYS A 876 4.11 16.79 -18.52
C CYS A 876 2.84 16.67 -17.67
N ARG A 877 2.00 15.66 -17.95
CA ARG A 877 0.82 15.32 -17.14
C ARG A 877 1.20 14.87 -15.73
N PHE A 878 2.24 14.06 -15.54
CA PHE A 878 2.76 13.68 -14.23
C PHE A 878 3.20 14.90 -13.40
N PHE A 879 4.02 15.80 -13.99
CA PHE A 879 4.44 17.02 -13.31
C PHE A 879 3.28 17.96 -12.98
N THR A 880 2.30 18.08 -13.87
CA THR A 880 1.06 18.82 -13.61
C THR A 880 0.26 18.19 -12.45
N GLY A 881 0.26 16.85 -12.39
CA GLY A 881 -0.38 16.06 -11.35
C GLY A 881 0.16 16.32 -9.94
N LEU A 882 1.48 16.44 -9.76
CA LEU A 882 2.11 16.71 -8.45
C LEU A 882 1.43 17.86 -7.68
N ALA A 883 1.04 18.91 -8.40
CA ALA A 883 0.47 20.11 -7.82
C ALA A 883 -1.07 20.08 -7.66
N PHE A 884 -1.76 19.13 -8.29
CA PHE A 884 -3.23 19.11 -8.47
C PHE A 884 -4.01 19.31 -7.16
N ASP A 885 -3.96 18.33 -6.25
CA ASP A 885 -4.67 18.39 -4.96
C ASP A 885 -4.22 19.56 -4.08
N ASN A 886 -2.93 19.90 -4.16
CA ASN A 886 -2.30 20.93 -3.34
C ASN A 886 -2.80 22.34 -3.68
N CYS A 887 -3.21 22.58 -4.93
CA CYS A 887 -3.76 23.86 -5.38
C CYS A 887 -5.10 24.24 -4.72
N ILE A 888 -5.91 23.27 -4.26
CA ILE A 888 -7.16 23.55 -3.51
C ILE A 888 -7.04 23.28 -2.02
N ASN A 889 -6.35 22.21 -1.62
CA ASN A 889 -6.31 21.79 -0.21
C ASN A 889 -5.56 22.81 0.67
N ILE A 890 -4.41 23.32 0.23
CA ILE A 890 -3.62 24.29 1.00
C ILE A 890 -4.40 25.59 1.28
N PRO A 891 -4.97 26.30 0.27
CA PRO A 891 -5.71 27.53 0.54
C PRO A 891 -7.00 27.27 1.32
N LEU A 892 -7.68 26.14 1.10
CA LEU A 892 -8.87 25.77 1.86
C LEU A 892 -8.55 25.57 3.36
N ILE A 893 -7.45 24.88 3.70
CA ILE A 893 -7.03 24.70 5.10
C ILE A 893 -6.72 26.06 5.75
N ILE A 894 -6.02 26.96 5.05
CA ILE A 894 -5.76 28.33 5.53
C ILE A 894 -7.07 29.05 5.88
N VAL A 895 -8.05 29.07 4.96
CA VAL A 895 -9.33 29.76 5.18
C VAL A 895 -10.16 29.12 6.30
N VAL A 896 -10.16 27.78 6.41
CA VAL A 896 -10.83 27.03 7.49
C VAL A 896 -10.29 27.38 8.88
N GLU A 897 -9.00 27.69 9.01
CA GLU A 897 -8.39 28.08 10.29
C GLU A 897 -8.79 29.50 10.77
N TYR A 898 -9.12 30.42 9.86
CA TYR A 898 -9.65 31.75 10.20
C TYR A 898 -11.18 31.77 10.41
N MET A 899 -11.87 30.64 10.19
CA MET A 899 -13.30 30.47 10.51
C MET A 899 -13.51 29.92 11.91
N ALA A 900 -14.54 30.43 12.60
CA ALA A 900 -15.10 29.79 13.78
C ALA A 900 -15.65 28.39 13.46
N ILE A 901 -15.56 27.46 14.41
CA ILE A 901 -15.88 26.02 14.24
C ILE A 901 -17.26 25.82 13.58
N ASN A 902 -18.28 26.51 14.09
CA ASN A 902 -19.67 26.43 13.63
C ASN A 902 -19.96 27.06 12.24
N ARG A 903 -18.93 27.59 11.55
CA ARG A 903 -19.03 28.12 10.18
C ARG A 903 -18.12 27.39 9.18
N ARG A 904 -17.27 26.45 9.62
CA ARG A 904 -16.31 25.75 8.75
C ARG A 904 -16.97 25.02 7.57
N THR A 905 -18.14 24.41 7.76
CA THR A 905 -18.91 23.74 6.68
C THR A 905 -19.27 24.67 5.52
N ILE A 906 -19.47 25.97 5.77
CA ILE A 906 -19.78 26.96 4.72
C ILE A 906 -18.59 27.14 3.76
N VAL A 907 -17.35 27.00 4.24
CA VAL A 907 -16.13 27.09 3.41
C VAL A 907 -16.13 25.98 2.36
N PHE A 908 -16.36 24.73 2.77
CA PHE A 908 -16.41 23.58 1.88
C PHE A 908 -17.55 23.71 0.86
N ASN A 909 -18.75 24.09 1.30
CA ASN A 909 -19.92 24.23 0.43
C ASN A 909 -19.75 25.36 -0.62
N ILE A 910 -19.03 26.44 -0.30
CA ILE A 910 -18.73 27.50 -1.27
C ILE A 910 -17.61 27.04 -2.22
N ALA A 911 -16.52 26.44 -1.71
CA ALA A 911 -15.39 26.00 -2.52
C ALA A 911 -15.77 24.88 -3.52
N PHE A 912 -16.37 23.80 -3.04
CA PHE A 912 -16.72 22.64 -3.86
C PHE A 912 -18.14 22.70 -4.45
N GLY A 913 -19.06 23.47 -3.88
CA GLY A 913 -20.44 23.61 -4.39
C GLY A 913 -20.66 24.81 -5.32
N ILE A 914 -19.83 25.86 -5.26
CA ILE A 914 -19.97 27.06 -6.11
C ILE A 914 -18.74 27.24 -7.01
N HIS A 915 -17.52 27.34 -6.47
CA HIS A 915 -16.34 27.65 -7.29
C HIS A 915 -15.99 26.51 -8.26
N PHE A 916 -16.02 25.26 -7.77
CA PHE A 916 -15.86 24.08 -8.62
C PHE A 916 -16.94 23.98 -9.70
N ALA A 917 -18.21 24.16 -9.32
CA ALA A 917 -19.38 24.11 -10.22
C ALA A 917 -19.33 25.15 -11.35
N ILE A 918 -18.82 26.36 -11.06
CA ILE A 918 -18.61 27.40 -12.08
C ILE A 918 -17.53 26.97 -13.08
N GLY A 919 -16.37 26.47 -12.61
CA GLY A 919 -15.30 26.01 -13.48
C GLY A 919 -15.69 24.77 -14.31
N SER A 920 -16.31 23.77 -13.68
CA SER A 920 -16.76 22.53 -14.32
C SER A 920 -17.81 22.77 -15.41
N THR A 921 -18.69 23.76 -15.22
CA THR A 921 -19.73 24.14 -16.20
C THR A 921 -19.19 25.04 -17.33
N VAL A 922 -18.13 25.83 -17.09
CA VAL A 922 -17.55 26.77 -18.08
C VAL A 922 -16.50 26.10 -18.97
N LEU A 923 -15.66 25.21 -18.43
CA LEU A 923 -14.55 24.59 -19.15
C LEU A 923 -14.95 23.87 -20.47
N PRO A 924 -16.09 23.16 -20.57
CA PRO A 924 -16.50 22.52 -21.82
C PRO A 924 -16.70 23.52 -22.96
N TRP A 925 -17.21 24.72 -22.66
CA TRP A 925 -17.40 25.78 -23.65
C TRP A 925 -16.08 26.44 -24.04
N VAL A 926 -15.14 26.58 -23.11
CA VAL A 926 -13.78 27.02 -23.44
C VAL A 926 -13.12 26.02 -24.40
N ALA A 927 -13.23 24.72 -24.13
CA ALA A 927 -12.73 23.67 -25.02
C ALA A 927 -13.39 23.72 -26.41
N TYR A 928 -14.72 23.89 -26.47
CA TYR A 928 -15.47 24.01 -27.72
C TYR A 928 -15.07 25.25 -28.55
N TYR A 929 -15.12 26.44 -27.95
CA TYR A 929 -14.88 27.70 -28.69
C TYR A 929 -13.42 27.95 -29.06
N VAL A 930 -12.45 27.37 -28.33
CA VAL A 930 -11.02 27.48 -28.69
C VAL A 930 -10.68 26.58 -29.89
N SER A 931 -11.33 25.41 -30.02
CA SER A 931 -11.18 24.49 -31.16
C SER A 931 -9.73 24.12 -31.52
N ASP A 932 -8.84 24.09 -30.52
CA ASP A 932 -7.45 23.61 -30.62
C ASP A 932 -6.99 23.20 -29.22
N TRP A 933 -6.50 21.96 -29.06
CA TRP A 933 -6.09 21.41 -27.77
C TRP A 933 -4.83 22.07 -27.18
N ARG A 934 -3.92 22.55 -28.03
CA ARG A 934 -2.68 23.24 -27.62
C ARG A 934 -3.00 24.64 -27.11
N HIS A 935 -3.87 25.37 -27.81
CA HIS A 935 -4.37 26.67 -27.34
C HIS A 935 -5.25 26.52 -26.09
N PHE A 936 -6.06 25.47 -26.00
CA PHE A 936 -6.83 25.14 -24.79
C PHE A 936 -5.90 24.91 -23.58
N ALA A 937 -4.80 24.16 -23.74
CA ALA A 937 -3.82 23.94 -22.68
C ALA A 937 -3.20 25.26 -22.17
N TYR A 938 -2.82 26.19 -23.05
CA TYR A 938 -2.34 27.51 -22.62
C TYR A 938 -3.40 28.29 -21.83
N ILE A 939 -4.67 28.25 -22.25
CA ILE A 939 -5.78 28.95 -21.56
C ILE A 939 -6.06 28.32 -20.18
N VAL A 940 -5.99 27.00 -20.07
CA VAL A 940 -6.09 26.26 -18.80
C VAL A 940 -4.98 26.65 -17.81
N ALA A 941 -3.81 27.06 -18.29
CA ALA A 941 -2.71 27.53 -17.45
C ALA A 941 -2.88 28.98 -16.92
N ILE A 942 -3.69 29.84 -17.57
CA ILE A 942 -3.82 31.27 -17.20
C ILE A 942 -4.20 31.48 -15.71
N PRO A 943 -5.18 30.76 -15.13
CA PRO A 943 -5.53 30.94 -13.71
C PRO A 943 -4.37 30.67 -12.74
N MET A 944 -3.37 29.85 -13.11
CA MET A 944 -2.24 29.49 -12.24
C MET A 944 -1.29 30.68 -12.02
N ILE A 945 -1.36 31.73 -12.84
CA ILE A 945 -0.66 33.00 -12.62
C ILE A 945 -1.07 33.64 -11.29
N VAL A 946 -2.30 33.39 -10.81
CA VAL A 946 -2.75 33.83 -9.47
C VAL A 946 -1.88 33.24 -8.35
N GLY A 947 -1.27 32.07 -8.58
CA GLY A 947 -0.29 31.45 -7.67
C GLY A 947 0.95 32.31 -7.39
N LEU A 948 1.35 33.19 -8.31
CA LEU A 948 2.40 34.18 -8.05
C LEU A 948 1.93 35.27 -7.08
N PHE A 949 0.64 35.63 -7.16
CA PHE A 949 0.04 36.69 -6.35
C PHE A 949 -0.51 36.21 -5.00
N THR A 950 -0.52 34.89 -4.74
CA THR A 950 -0.93 34.26 -3.48
C THR A 950 -0.44 34.98 -2.21
N PRO A 951 0.83 35.42 -2.08
CA PRO A 951 1.31 36.08 -0.86
C PRO A 951 0.67 37.44 -0.54
N TRP A 952 0.00 38.06 -1.52
CA TRP A 952 -0.78 39.30 -1.33
C TRP A 952 -2.28 39.07 -1.19
N ILE A 953 -2.76 37.84 -1.48
CA ILE A 953 -4.18 37.46 -1.49
C ILE A 953 -4.55 36.69 -0.22
N LEU A 954 -3.68 35.79 0.25
CA LEU A 954 -3.91 34.94 1.41
C LEU A 954 -2.84 35.16 2.50
N PRO A 955 -3.21 35.22 3.79
CA PRO A 955 -2.27 35.24 4.90
C PRO A 955 -1.61 33.87 5.09
N GLU A 956 -0.38 33.85 5.59
CA GLU A 956 0.25 32.63 6.10
C GLU A 956 -0.41 32.18 7.42
N SER A 957 -0.54 30.87 7.61
CA SER A 957 -1.33 30.24 8.68
C SER A 957 -0.92 30.70 10.08
N ALA A 958 -1.91 31.23 10.82
CA ALA A 958 -1.75 31.53 12.25
C ALA A 958 -1.45 30.28 13.09
N ARG A 959 -1.88 29.07 12.66
CA ARG A 959 -1.55 27.81 13.35
C ARG A 959 -0.11 27.38 13.07
N TRP A 960 0.38 27.55 11.83
CA TRP A 960 1.77 27.28 11.48
C TRP A 960 2.75 28.23 12.19
N TYR A 961 2.40 29.52 12.31
CA TYR A 961 3.17 30.45 13.13
C TYR A 961 3.18 30.08 14.63
N ALA A 962 2.09 29.54 15.17
CA ALA A 962 2.06 29.04 16.54
C ALA A 962 2.92 27.78 16.73
N SER A 963 2.88 26.83 15.79
CA SER A 963 3.71 25.61 15.85
C SER A 963 5.20 25.84 15.57
N THR A 964 5.57 27.00 15.01
CA THR A 964 6.96 27.45 14.82
C THR A 964 7.37 28.51 15.86
N GLU A 965 6.59 28.68 16.93
CA GLU A 965 6.82 29.60 18.06
C GLU A 965 6.93 31.09 17.69
N GLN A 966 6.47 31.49 16.50
CA GLN A 966 6.47 32.87 15.99
C GLN A 966 5.27 33.68 16.51
N TRP A 967 5.08 33.70 17.82
CA TRP A 967 3.90 34.26 18.52
C TRP A 967 3.58 35.72 18.17
N GLU A 968 4.60 36.55 17.90
CA GLU A 968 4.41 37.93 17.48
C GLU A 968 3.57 38.05 16.19
N LYS A 969 3.86 37.21 15.19
CA LYS A 969 3.13 37.16 13.91
C LYS A 969 1.72 36.62 14.07
N VAL A 970 1.50 35.69 15.00
CA VAL A 970 0.15 35.21 15.37
C VAL A 970 -0.69 36.39 15.87
N VAL A 971 -0.14 37.19 16.79
CA VAL A 971 -0.83 38.37 17.33
C VAL A 971 -1.00 39.48 16.29
N GLU A 972 -0.02 39.72 15.41
CA GLU A 972 -0.16 40.65 14.29
C GLU A 972 -1.30 40.25 13.35
N ASN A 973 -1.33 38.99 12.91
CA ASN A 973 -2.41 38.46 12.09
C ASN A 973 -3.77 38.64 12.76
N LEU A 974 -3.91 38.25 14.04
CA LEU A 974 -5.17 38.41 14.78
C LEU A 974 -5.60 39.88 14.96
N LYS A 975 -4.64 40.81 15.14
CA LYS A 975 -4.91 42.27 15.17
C LYS A 975 -5.37 42.78 13.79
N ASN A 976 -4.81 42.25 12.70
CA ASN A 976 -5.24 42.58 11.34
C ASN A 976 -6.66 42.08 11.04
N VAL A 977 -7.01 40.85 11.44
CA VAL A 977 -8.40 40.33 11.36
C VAL A 977 -9.36 41.23 12.16
N ALA A 978 -8.99 41.60 13.38
CA ALA A 978 -9.80 42.44 14.26
C ALA A 978 -10.06 43.82 13.63
N ARG A 979 -9.01 44.46 13.09
CA ARG A 979 -9.09 45.77 12.40
C ARG A 979 -10.06 45.73 11.21
N VAL A 980 -9.98 44.71 10.35
CA VAL A 980 -10.86 44.58 9.16
C VAL A 980 -12.30 44.23 9.55
N ASN A 981 -12.49 43.49 10.65
CA ASN A 981 -13.81 43.17 11.22
C ASN A 981 -14.43 44.30 12.06
N GLY A 982 -13.73 45.42 12.28
CA GLY A 982 -14.20 46.52 13.12
C GLY A 982 -14.30 46.15 14.61
N LYS A 983 -13.38 45.31 15.09
CA LYS A 983 -13.29 44.86 16.48
C LYS A 983 -11.98 45.32 17.12
N ASN A 984 -12.10 45.86 18.34
CA ASN A 984 -10.96 46.26 19.17
C ASN A 984 -11.00 45.44 20.47
N PRO A 985 -10.49 44.19 20.50
CA PRO A 985 -10.37 43.40 21.72
C PRO A 985 -9.31 44.01 22.67
N ASP A 986 -9.46 43.76 23.98
CA ASP A 986 -8.50 44.18 25.00
C ASP A 986 -7.11 43.54 24.73
N PRO A 987 -6.02 44.32 24.68
CA PRO A 987 -4.65 43.80 24.55
C PRO A 987 -4.33 42.61 25.46
N ARG A 988 -4.85 42.61 26.69
CA ARG A 988 -4.62 41.57 27.71
C ARG A 988 -5.08 40.18 27.28
N ILE A 989 -6.02 40.08 26.32
CA ILE A 989 -6.49 38.79 25.78
C ILE A 989 -5.37 38.09 25.01
N TYR A 990 -4.55 38.85 24.28
CA TYR A 990 -3.41 38.30 23.54
C TYR A 990 -2.30 37.82 24.49
N ASP A 991 -2.01 38.59 25.54
CA ASP A 991 -1.01 38.24 26.56
C ASP A 991 -1.42 36.99 27.36
N ALA A 992 -2.72 36.87 27.67
CA ALA A 992 -3.29 35.71 28.35
C ALA A 992 -3.22 34.44 27.48
N PHE A 993 -3.49 34.56 26.17
CA PHE A 993 -3.36 33.46 25.22
C PHE A 993 -1.91 32.97 25.12
N ILE A 994 -0.94 33.85 24.86
CA ILE A 994 0.49 33.47 24.74
C ILE A 994 0.94 32.71 25.99
N ARG A 995 0.58 33.22 27.18
CA ARG A 995 0.95 32.58 28.46
C ARG A 995 0.33 31.19 28.63
N ASN A 996 -0.97 31.04 28.36
CA ASN A 996 -1.66 29.77 28.55
C ASN A 996 -1.20 28.70 27.54
N THR A 997 -1.03 29.05 26.27
CA THR A 997 -0.63 28.08 25.23
C THR A 997 0.84 27.66 25.38
N GLY A 998 1.73 28.56 25.81
CA GLY A 998 3.14 28.22 26.09
C GLY A 998 3.32 27.14 27.17
N ASP A 999 2.52 27.17 28.24
CA ASP A 999 2.54 26.14 29.29
C ASP A 999 2.02 24.77 28.81
N ILE A 1000 1.22 24.73 27.74
CA ILE A 1000 0.51 23.52 27.27
C ILE A 1000 1.36 22.68 26.30
N ASN A 1001 2.23 23.28 25.50
CA ASN A 1001 3.11 22.54 24.58
C ASN A 1001 3.99 21.48 25.28
N ASN A 1002 4.29 21.67 26.57
CA ASN A 1002 5.01 20.71 27.41
C ASN A 1002 4.17 19.52 27.92
N ARG A 1003 2.90 19.39 27.52
CA ARG A 1003 1.96 18.38 28.04
C ARG A 1003 1.11 17.64 27.01
N VAL A 1004 1.16 18.02 25.74
CA VAL A 1004 0.35 17.38 24.68
C VAL A 1004 1.11 16.19 24.11
N GLU A 1005 0.59 14.98 24.30
CA GLU A 1005 1.07 13.80 23.56
C GLU A 1005 0.86 14.02 22.06
N SER A 1006 1.92 13.84 21.27
CA SER A 1006 1.88 13.94 19.81
C SER A 1006 1.17 12.72 19.21
N ALA A 1007 -0.16 12.74 19.21
CA ALA A 1007 -0.98 11.70 18.59
C ALA A 1007 -0.68 11.58 17.09
N THR A 1008 -0.53 10.35 16.61
CA THR A 1008 -0.11 10.03 15.24
C THR A 1008 -1.22 9.37 14.44
N LEU A 1009 -1.09 9.34 13.11
CA LEU A 1009 -1.99 8.60 12.22
C LEU A 1009 -2.24 7.15 12.68
N PHE A 1010 -1.24 6.47 13.23
CA PHE A 1010 -1.33 5.09 13.70
C PHE A 1010 -2.23 4.95 14.94
N ASP A 1011 -2.42 6.01 15.74
CA ASP A 1011 -3.32 5.99 16.89
C ASP A 1011 -4.81 5.88 16.49
N LEU A 1012 -5.17 6.19 15.24
CA LEU A 1012 -6.50 5.87 14.67
C LEU A 1012 -6.76 4.36 14.59
N PHE A 1013 -5.70 3.56 14.40
CA PHE A 1013 -5.79 2.11 14.20
C PHE A 1013 -5.62 1.30 15.49
N LYS A 1014 -5.19 1.96 16.56
CA LYS A 1014 -4.85 1.41 17.88
C LYS A 1014 -6.03 0.83 18.66
N THR A 1015 -7.24 1.38 18.48
CA THR A 1015 -8.46 0.87 19.12
C THR A 1015 -9.45 0.34 18.07
N PRO A 1016 -10.07 -0.84 18.28
CA PRO A 1016 -10.72 -1.58 17.21
C PRO A 1016 -11.96 -0.89 16.65
N ARG A 1017 -12.62 -0.03 17.44
CA ARG A 1017 -13.76 0.79 16.98
C ARG A 1017 -13.32 1.95 16.09
N LEU A 1018 -12.37 2.75 16.55
CA LEU A 1018 -11.85 3.90 15.79
C LEU A 1018 -11.21 3.41 14.48
N ALA A 1019 -10.49 2.28 14.54
CA ALA A 1019 -9.94 1.60 13.38
C ALA A 1019 -11.02 1.12 12.41
N ARG A 1020 -12.12 0.52 12.90
CA ARG A 1020 -13.26 0.12 12.06
C ARG A 1020 -13.90 1.32 11.37
N THR A 1021 -14.17 2.40 12.11
CA THR A 1021 -14.78 3.63 11.56
C THR A 1021 -13.88 4.24 10.48
N THR A 1022 -12.57 4.31 10.73
CA THR A 1022 -11.58 4.84 9.77
C THR A 1022 -11.49 3.99 8.50
N ILE A 1023 -11.48 2.66 8.63
CA ILE A 1023 -11.46 1.74 7.47
C ILE A 1023 -12.75 1.84 6.65
N LEU A 1024 -13.92 1.82 7.31
CA LEU A 1024 -15.22 1.97 6.63
C LEU A 1024 -15.34 3.32 5.91
N LEU A 1025 -14.87 4.40 6.54
CA LEU A 1025 -14.83 5.74 5.96
C LEU A 1025 -13.92 5.80 4.73
N THR A 1026 -12.72 5.23 4.81
CA THR A 1026 -11.77 5.17 3.70
C THR A 1026 -12.35 4.40 2.51
N PHE A 1027 -12.92 3.21 2.76
CA PHE A 1027 -13.49 2.38 1.72
C PHE A 1027 -14.77 2.98 1.10
N PHE A 1028 -15.63 3.60 1.92
CA PHE A 1028 -16.77 4.40 1.47
C PHE A 1028 -16.33 5.51 0.52
N TRP A 1029 -15.35 6.33 0.92
CA TRP A 1029 -14.82 7.42 0.09
C TRP A 1029 -14.22 6.89 -1.23
N THR A 1030 -13.43 5.81 -1.16
CA THR A 1030 -12.82 5.17 -2.33
C THR A 1030 -13.88 4.74 -3.36
N LEU A 1031 -14.89 3.98 -2.95
CA LEU A 1031 -15.94 3.52 -3.87
C LEU A 1031 -16.85 4.68 -4.36
N LEU A 1032 -17.09 5.68 -3.52
CA LEU A 1032 -17.85 6.89 -3.88
C LEU A 1032 -17.16 7.66 -5.01
N ILE A 1033 -15.83 7.85 -4.93
CA ILE A 1033 -15.04 8.47 -6.00
C ILE A 1033 -15.11 7.64 -7.29
N ILE A 1034 -14.95 6.31 -7.21
CA ILE A 1034 -15.09 5.41 -8.37
C ILE A 1034 -16.47 5.59 -9.05
N CYS A 1035 -17.55 5.69 -8.26
CA CYS A 1035 -18.90 5.88 -8.82
C CYS A 1035 -19.11 7.29 -9.40
N PHE A 1036 -18.54 8.32 -8.76
CA PHE A 1036 -18.62 9.71 -9.23
C PHE A 1036 -17.94 9.87 -10.60
N ASP A 1037 -16.72 9.33 -10.74
CA ASP A 1037 -15.93 9.43 -11.97
C ASP A 1037 -16.39 8.47 -13.06
N GLY A 1038 -16.86 7.27 -12.71
CA GLY A 1038 -17.47 6.35 -13.67
C GLY A 1038 -18.61 7.02 -14.46
N HIS A 1039 -19.38 7.89 -13.80
CA HIS A 1039 -20.40 8.74 -14.45
C HIS A 1039 -19.86 10.02 -15.11
N VAL A 1040 -18.65 10.50 -14.79
CA VAL A 1040 -18.01 11.59 -15.55
C VAL A 1040 -17.49 11.05 -16.88
N TYR A 1041 -16.72 9.95 -16.84
CA TYR A 1041 -16.12 9.36 -18.03
C TYR A 1041 -17.18 8.71 -18.95
N SER A 1042 -18.27 8.14 -18.42
CA SER A 1042 -19.31 7.53 -19.27
C SER A 1042 -20.06 8.53 -20.17
N LEU A 1043 -19.99 9.84 -19.89
CA LEU A 1043 -20.53 10.87 -20.78
C LEU A 1043 -19.86 10.85 -22.17
N LYS A 1044 -18.63 10.29 -22.31
CA LYS A 1044 -17.98 10.06 -23.63
C LYS A 1044 -18.67 8.98 -24.46
N LEU A 1045 -19.46 8.10 -23.85
CA LEU A 1045 -20.15 6.98 -24.49
C LEU A 1045 -21.55 7.37 -25.01
N LEU A 1046 -22.15 8.45 -24.50
CA LEU A 1046 -23.45 8.94 -24.96
C LEU A 1046 -23.34 9.60 -26.35
N ARG A 1047 -24.23 9.25 -27.28
CA ARG A 1047 -24.31 9.81 -28.65
C ARG A 1047 -24.81 11.28 -28.71
N SER A 1048 -24.80 11.99 -27.58
CA SER A 1048 -25.11 13.41 -27.49
C SER A 1048 -23.81 14.22 -27.68
N SER A 1049 -23.91 15.52 -27.96
CA SER A 1049 -22.71 16.37 -28.01
C SER A 1049 -22.07 16.44 -26.62
N VAL A 1050 -20.85 15.89 -26.49
CA VAL A 1050 -20.16 15.68 -25.20
C VAL A 1050 -20.13 16.95 -24.35
N PHE A 1051 -19.84 18.11 -24.94
CA PHE A 1051 -19.80 19.40 -24.25
C PHE A 1051 -21.13 19.79 -23.57
N VAL A 1052 -22.27 19.54 -24.23
CA VAL A 1052 -23.60 19.84 -23.67
C VAL A 1052 -23.95 18.83 -22.57
N SER A 1053 -23.68 17.54 -22.79
CA SER A 1053 -23.90 16.49 -21.79
C SER A 1053 -23.09 16.73 -20.52
N PHE A 1054 -21.83 17.13 -20.69
CA PHE A 1054 -20.92 17.50 -19.61
C PHE A 1054 -21.38 18.76 -18.88
N THR A 1055 -21.71 19.83 -19.62
CA THR A 1055 -22.24 21.08 -19.04
C THR A 1055 -23.49 20.81 -18.22
N LEU A 1056 -24.43 20.01 -18.74
CA LEU A 1056 -25.67 19.67 -18.05
C LEU A 1056 -25.42 18.84 -16.79
N ALA A 1057 -24.50 17.88 -16.84
CA ALA A 1057 -24.09 17.08 -15.68
C ALA A 1057 -23.40 17.94 -14.59
N SER A 1058 -22.49 18.83 -14.98
CA SER A 1058 -21.77 19.74 -14.08
C SER A 1058 -22.67 20.82 -13.47
N ALA A 1059 -23.62 21.36 -14.23
CA ALA A 1059 -24.61 22.32 -13.73
C ALA A 1059 -25.50 21.75 -12.60
N THR A 1060 -25.54 20.42 -12.41
CA THR A 1060 -26.22 19.80 -11.26
C THR A 1060 -25.47 19.94 -9.92
N GLU A 1061 -24.18 20.31 -9.92
CA GLU A 1061 -23.35 20.40 -8.71
C GLU A 1061 -23.87 21.47 -7.73
N LEU A 1062 -24.26 22.63 -8.26
CA LEU A 1062 -24.78 23.77 -7.47
C LEU A 1062 -26.14 23.47 -6.79
N PRO A 1063 -27.19 23.00 -7.49
CA PRO A 1063 -28.45 22.61 -6.83
C PRO A 1063 -28.30 21.37 -5.93
N ALA A 1064 -27.40 20.43 -6.25
CA ALA A 1064 -27.11 19.30 -5.38
C ALA A 1064 -26.51 19.74 -4.04
N GLY A 1065 -25.49 20.61 -4.07
CA GLY A 1065 -24.87 21.16 -2.86
C GLY A 1065 -25.87 21.93 -2.00
N LEU A 1066 -26.67 22.82 -2.61
CA LEU A 1066 -27.71 23.56 -1.88
C LEU A 1066 -28.74 22.62 -1.24
N LEU A 1067 -29.25 21.62 -1.98
CA LEU A 1067 -30.24 20.68 -1.44
C LEU A 1067 -29.67 19.83 -0.30
N VAL A 1068 -28.42 19.37 -0.40
CA VAL A 1068 -27.73 18.64 0.68
C VAL A 1068 -27.72 19.46 1.98
N THR A 1069 -27.37 20.75 1.93
CA THR A 1069 -27.33 21.58 3.14
C THR A 1069 -28.68 21.74 3.83
N LEU A 1070 -29.79 21.73 3.07
CA LEU A 1070 -31.14 21.83 3.63
C LEU A 1070 -31.66 20.51 4.20
N ILE A 1071 -31.19 19.37 3.69
CA ILE A 1071 -31.67 18.04 4.09
C ILE A 1071 -30.82 17.43 5.23
N LEU A 1072 -29.50 17.63 5.23
CA LEU A 1072 -28.57 16.95 6.14
C LEU A 1072 -28.85 17.16 7.64
N ASP A 1073 -29.31 18.35 8.01
CA ASP A 1073 -29.64 18.69 9.41
C ASP A 1073 -31.05 18.22 9.83
N ARG A 1074 -31.84 17.70 8.88
CA ARG A 1074 -33.18 17.15 9.13
C ARG A 1074 -33.24 15.62 9.04
N TRP A 1075 -32.49 15.02 8.13
CA TRP A 1075 -32.54 13.57 7.83
C TRP A 1075 -31.30 12.79 8.29
N GLY A 1076 -30.19 13.46 8.62
CA GLY A 1076 -28.94 12.81 9.03
C GLY A 1076 -28.05 12.40 7.86
N ARG A 1077 -26.74 12.33 8.10
CA ARG A 1077 -25.72 12.03 7.08
C ARG A 1077 -25.87 10.60 6.56
N ARG A 1078 -26.22 9.65 7.44
CA ARG A 1078 -26.31 8.20 7.15
C ARG A 1078 -27.46 7.86 6.21
N PHE A 1079 -28.64 8.41 6.48
CA PHE A 1079 -29.82 8.18 5.64
C PHE A 1079 -29.71 8.90 4.28
N CYS A 1080 -29.15 10.11 4.25
CA CYS A 1080 -28.91 10.84 3.00
C CYS A 1080 -27.88 10.12 2.11
N GLY A 1081 -26.79 9.61 2.69
CA GLY A 1081 -25.80 8.83 1.95
C GLY A 1081 -26.38 7.53 1.37
N PHE A 1082 -27.20 6.81 2.15
CA PHE A 1082 -27.91 5.63 1.65
C PHE A 1082 -28.84 5.95 0.46
N LEU A 1083 -29.69 6.98 0.58
CA LEU A 1083 -30.63 7.36 -0.48
C LEU A 1083 -29.91 7.84 -1.76
N THR A 1084 -28.88 8.67 -1.62
CA THR A 1084 -28.15 9.23 -2.78
C THR A 1084 -27.37 8.16 -3.53
N LEU A 1085 -26.65 7.28 -2.84
CA LEU A 1085 -25.97 6.14 -3.47
C LEU A 1085 -26.95 5.12 -4.08
N GLY A 1086 -28.09 4.89 -3.42
CA GLY A 1086 -29.17 4.07 -3.96
C GLY A 1086 -29.75 4.63 -5.26
N ALA A 1087 -29.89 5.96 -5.36
CA ALA A 1087 -30.34 6.64 -6.58
C ALA A 1087 -29.31 6.54 -7.73
N ILE A 1088 -28.00 6.66 -7.44
CA ILE A 1088 -26.92 6.42 -8.43
C ILE A 1088 -27.03 5.00 -8.99
N SER A 1089 -27.15 4.00 -8.11
CA SER A 1089 -27.30 2.59 -8.50
C SER A 1089 -28.53 2.36 -9.36
N ALA A 1090 -29.70 2.88 -8.94
CA ALA A 1090 -30.95 2.75 -9.69
C ALA A 1090 -30.89 3.39 -11.09
N CYS A 1091 -30.26 4.57 -11.22
CA CYS A 1091 -30.08 5.23 -12.52
C CYS A 1091 -29.08 4.47 -13.41
N SER A 1092 -27.97 3.99 -12.83
CA SER A 1092 -26.98 3.17 -13.56
C SER A 1092 -27.59 1.90 -14.16
N PHE A 1093 -28.45 1.21 -13.40
CA PHE A 1093 -29.19 0.06 -13.91
C PHE A 1093 -30.28 0.44 -14.91
N ALA A 1094 -30.96 1.59 -14.73
CA ALA A 1094 -31.95 2.07 -15.70
C ALA A 1094 -31.34 2.37 -17.07
N GLU A 1095 -30.13 2.93 -17.12
CA GLU A 1095 -29.42 3.27 -18.36
C GLU A 1095 -29.15 2.05 -19.26
N LEU A 1096 -29.10 0.83 -18.69
CA LEU A 1096 -29.00 -0.43 -19.44
C LEU A 1096 -30.25 -0.75 -20.26
N TYR A 1097 -31.43 -0.41 -19.74
CA TYR A 1097 -32.73 -0.78 -20.32
C TYR A 1097 -33.40 0.35 -21.13
N LEU A 1098 -32.95 1.61 -20.98
CA LEU A 1098 -33.51 2.75 -21.70
C LEU A 1098 -33.10 2.76 -23.18
N PRO A 1099 -34.03 2.76 -24.16
CA PRO A 1099 -33.68 2.66 -25.57
C PRO A 1099 -33.28 4.00 -26.22
N SER A 1100 -33.73 5.14 -25.70
CA SER A 1100 -33.48 6.46 -26.28
C SER A 1100 -32.29 7.18 -25.62
N THR A 1101 -31.43 7.80 -26.43
CA THR A 1101 -30.25 8.55 -25.98
C THR A 1101 -30.60 9.67 -25.00
N GLU A 1102 -31.73 10.35 -25.21
CA GLU A 1102 -32.24 11.41 -24.32
C GLU A 1102 -32.61 10.87 -22.93
N ALA A 1103 -33.16 9.66 -22.84
CA ALA A 1103 -33.49 9.03 -21.56
C ALA A 1103 -32.22 8.52 -20.85
N LYS A 1104 -31.23 8.02 -21.60
CA LYS A 1104 -29.91 7.69 -21.02
C LYS A 1104 -29.23 8.94 -20.46
N LEU A 1105 -29.20 10.04 -21.22
CA LEU A 1105 -28.64 11.31 -20.78
C LEU A 1105 -29.36 11.85 -19.54
N SER A 1106 -30.69 11.85 -19.50
CA SER A 1106 -31.42 12.34 -18.32
C SER A 1106 -31.22 11.43 -17.10
N SER A 1107 -31.13 10.11 -17.27
CA SER A 1107 -30.79 9.18 -16.19
C SER A 1107 -29.36 9.40 -15.66
N SER A 1108 -28.38 9.56 -16.55
CA SER A 1108 -26.99 9.87 -16.18
C SER A 1108 -26.85 11.24 -15.50
N VAL A 1109 -27.64 12.25 -15.90
CA VAL A 1109 -27.65 13.57 -15.24
C VAL A 1109 -28.28 13.51 -13.84
N VAL A 1110 -29.32 12.70 -13.64
CA VAL A 1110 -29.88 12.43 -12.30
C VAL A 1110 -28.91 11.63 -11.43
N ALA A 1111 -28.19 10.65 -12.01
CA ALA A 1111 -27.12 9.93 -11.34
C ALA A 1111 -25.98 10.88 -10.90
N ARG A 1112 -25.54 11.79 -11.79
CA ARG A 1112 -24.55 12.83 -11.48
C ARG A 1112 -25.03 13.76 -10.37
N PHE A 1113 -26.28 14.25 -10.41
CA PHE A 1113 -26.86 15.02 -9.30
C PHE A 1113 -26.77 14.26 -7.97
N SER A 1114 -27.16 12.98 -7.93
CA SER A 1114 -27.06 12.16 -6.73
C SER A 1114 -25.61 11.85 -6.30
N ALA A 1115 -24.67 11.70 -7.24
CA ALA A 1115 -23.24 11.55 -6.97
C ALA A 1115 -22.63 12.83 -6.38
N ASN A 1116 -23.04 14.00 -6.88
CA ASN A 1116 -22.66 15.30 -6.33
C ASN A 1116 -23.18 15.48 -4.90
N MET A 1117 -24.41 15.03 -4.62
CA MET A 1117 -24.93 15.01 -3.25
C MET A 1117 -24.09 14.07 -2.35
N ALA A 1118 -23.82 12.84 -2.80
CA ALA A 1118 -23.07 11.85 -2.04
C ALA A 1118 -21.61 12.27 -1.78
N ALA A 1119 -20.94 12.93 -2.74
CA ALA A 1119 -19.59 13.47 -2.62
C ALA A 1119 -19.47 14.48 -1.46
N ASN A 1120 -20.42 15.42 -1.36
CA ASN A 1120 -20.46 16.38 -0.26
C ASN A 1120 -20.66 15.69 1.11
N ILE A 1121 -21.50 14.65 1.15
CA ILE A 1121 -21.73 13.84 2.36
C ILE A 1121 -20.46 13.09 2.78
N GLY A 1122 -19.71 12.52 1.81
CA GLY A 1122 -18.43 11.85 2.07
C GLY A 1122 -17.36 12.78 2.63
N LEU A 1123 -17.21 13.97 2.04
CA LEU A 1123 -16.25 14.98 2.49
C LEU A 1123 -16.58 15.48 3.90
N GLN A 1124 -17.86 15.71 4.19
CA GLN A 1124 -18.31 16.09 5.52
C GLN A 1124 -18.07 14.95 6.53
N TYR A 1125 -18.37 13.70 6.20
CA TYR A 1125 -18.06 12.54 7.04
C TYR A 1125 -16.57 12.42 7.39
N ALA A 1126 -15.68 12.66 6.43
CA ALA A 1126 -14.23 12.65 6.67
C ALA A 1126 -13.82 13.69 7.73
N THR A 1127 -14.43 14.88 7.70
CA THR A 1127 -14.15 15.93 8.69
C THR A 1127 -14.85 15.73 10.05
N GLU A 1128 -16.06 15.14 10.08
CA GLU A 1128 -16.87 15.00 11.30
C GLU A 1128 -16.46 13.79 12.15
N LEU A 1129 -16.06 12.65 11.54
CA LEU A 1129 -15.80 11.40 12.27
C LEU A 1129 -14.42 11.33 12.95
N LEU A 1130 -13.41 12.00 12.40
CA LEU A 1130 -12.02 11.82 12.84
C LEU A 1130 -11.69 12.72 14.05
N PRO A 1131 -10.97 12.24 15.09
CA PRO A 1131 -10.65 13.03 16.29
C PRO A 1131 -9.72 14.21 16.01
N THR A 1132 -9.98 15.36 16.65
CA THR A 1132 -9.25 16.62 16.39
C THR A 1132 -7.71 16.53 16.35
N PRO A 1133 -7.01 15.79 17.24
CA PRO A 1133 -5.54 15.74 17.24
C PRO A 1133 -4.94 15.10 15.98
N VAL A 1134 -5.67 14.17 15.36
CA VAL A 1134 -5.20 13.38 14.20
C VAL A 1134 -6.05 13.62 12.94
N ARG A 1135 -7.07 14.50 13.01
CA ARG A 1135 -8.05 14.73 11.94
C ARG A 1135 -7.40 15.06 10.60
N ALA A 1136 -6.41 15.95 10.57
CA ALA A 1136 -5.73 16.33 9.32
C ALA A 1136 -5.02 15.13 8.66
N GLN A 1137 -4.30 14.33 9.45
CA GLN A 1137 -3.60 13.14 8.96
C GLN A 1137 -4.58 12.05 8.50
N GLY A 1138 -5.64 11.81 9.27
CA GLY A 1138 -6.68 10.83 8.90
C GLY A 1138 -7.49 11.24 7.65
N VAL A 1139 -7.80 12.53 7.48
CA VAL A 1139 -8.42 13.05 6.25
C VAL A 1139 -7.47 12.86 5.07
N ALA A 1140 -6.18 13.19 5.21
CA ALA A 1140 -5.20 12.94 4.15
C ALA A 1140 -5.10 11.45 3.77
N LEU A 1141 -5.19 10.53 4.73
CA LEU A 1141 -5.24 9.08 4.46
C LEU A 1141 -6.51 8.68 3.68
N VAL A 1142 -7.69 9.21 4.05
CA VAL A 1142 -8.94 8.95 3.33
C VAL A 1142 -8.84 9.46 1.88
N HIS A 1143 -8.32 10.68 1.68
CA HIS A 1143 -8.12 11.25 0.35
C HIS A 1143 -7.06 10.50 -0.48
N LEU A 1144 -6.00 9.97 0.12
CA LEU A 1144 -4.98 9.17 -0.58
C LEU A 1144 -5.58 7.95 -1.31
N PHE A 1145 -6.50 7.23 -0.67
CA PHE A 1145 -7.23 6.14 -1.34
C PHE A 1145 -8.26 6.66 -2.36
N GLY A 1146 -8.79 7.87 -2.18
CA GLY A 1146 -9.55 8.58 -3.22
C GLY A 1146 -8.73 8.89 -4.47
N ILE A 1147 -7.46 9.28 -4.33
CA ILE A 1147 -6.56 9.51 -5.49
C ILE A 1147 -6.24 8.19 -6.22
N LEU A 1148 -6.09 7.08 -5.49
CA LEU A 1148 -5.98 5.75 -6.09
C LEU A 1148 -7.26 5.36 -6.86
N ALA A 1149 -8.45 5.73 -6.37
CA ALA A 1149 -9.71 5.57 -7.10
C ALA A 1149 -9.77 6.42 -8.38
N HIS A 1150 -9.37 7.70 -8.33
CA HIS A 1150 -9.27 8.57 -9.51
C HIS A 1150 -8.35 7.98 -10.60
N ALA A 1151 -7.23 7.34 -10.20
CA ALA A 1151 -6.30 6.70 -11.13
C ALA A 1151 -6.89 5.44 -11.82
N VAL A 1152 -7.83 4.75 -11.19
CA VAL A 1152 -8.49 3.53 -11.73
C VAL A 1152 -9.71 3.88 -12.58
N ALA A 1153 -10.40 4.99 -12.29
CA ALA A 1153 -11.70 5.31 -12.88
C ALA A 1153 -11.75 5.40 -14.44
N PRO A 1154 -10.73 5.91 -15.17
CA PRO A 1154 -10.72 5.94 -16.64
C PRO A 1154 -11.00 4.57 -17.28
N TYR A 1155 -10.33 3.53 -16.78
CA TYR A 1155 -10.41 2.16 -17.29
C TYR A 1155 -11.80 1.52 -17.18
N ILE A 1156 -12.69 2.09 -16.36
CA ILE A 1156 -14.08 1.63 -16.25
C ILE A 1156 -14.82 1.84 -17.58
N THR A 1157 -14.46 2.87 -18.35
CA THR A 1157 -15.05 3.07 -19.68
C THR A 1157 -14.47 2.14 -20.74
N ASP A 1158 -13.24 1.65 -20.58
CA ASP A 1158 -12.60 0.75 -21.53
C ASP A 1158 -13.26 -0.64 -21.51
N LEU A 1159 -13.96 -0.99 -20.42
CA LEU A 1159 -14.87 -2.14 -20.34
C LEU A 1159 -15.99 -2.14 -21.39
N ALA A 1160 -16.31 -0.98 -22.00
CA ALA A 1160 -17.27 -0.89 -23.10
C ALA A 1160 -16.84 -1.68 -24.35
N SER A 1161 -15.53 -1.92 -24.52
CA SER A 1161 -14.98 -2.77 -25.59
C SER A 1161 -15.44 -4.23 -25.52
N ILE A 1162 -15.69 -4.74 -24.31
CA ILE A 1162 -16.18 -6.10 -24.07
C ILE A 1162 -17.70 -6.14 -24.24
N TRP A 1163 -18.41 -5.19 -23.61
CA TRP A 1163 -19.85 -5.02 -23.78
C TRP A 1163 -20.26 -3.57 -23.47
N PRO A 1164 -21.01 -2.85 -24.33
CA PRO A 1164 -21.33 -1.44 -24.11
C PRO A 1164 -22.08 -1.09 -22.82
N GLY A 1165 -22.77 -2.05 -22.20
CA GLY A 1165 -23.43 -1.88 -20.89
C GLY A 1165 -22.52 -2.11 -19.68
N LEU A 1166 -21.35 -2.71 -19.87
CA LEU A 1166 -20.48 -3.17 -18.77
C LEU A 1166 -20.02 -2.05 -17.83
N PRO A 1167 -19.66 -0.83 -18.30
CA PRO A 1167 -19.30 0.28 -17.41
C PRO A 1167 -20.42 0.67 -16.43
N MET A 1168 -21.67 0.79 -16.91
CA MET A 1168 -22.81 1.22 -16.08
C MET A 1168 -23.32 0.09 -15.19
N MET A 1169 -23.20 -1.17 -15.62
CA MET A 1169 -23.45 -2.31 -14.73
C MET A 1169 -22.43 -2.33 -13.57
N PHE A 1170 -21.14 -2.09 -13.85
CA PHE A 1170 -20.08 -2.05 -12.84
C PHE A 1170 -20.30 -0.90 -11.83
N VAL A 1171 -20.53 0.32 -12.30
CA VAL A 1171 -20.85 1.49 -11.45
C VAL A 1171 -22.14 1.24 -10.64
N GLY A 1172 -23.18 0.66 -11.24
CA GLY A 1172 -24.43 0.34 -10.56
C GLY A 1172 -24.27 -0.65 -9.40
N VAL A 1173 -23.45 -1.69 -9.57
CA VAL A 1173 -23.12 -2.67 -8.52
C VAL A 1173 -22.26 -2.04 -7.41
N LEU A 1174 -21.24 -1.25 -7.77
CA LEU A 1174 -20.41 -0.55 -6.77
C LEU A 1174 -21.22 0.46 -5.96
N ALA A 1175 -22.10 1.25 -6.60
CA ALA A 1175 -22.98 2.19 -5.91
C ALA A 1175 -23.93 1.46 -4.94
N LEU A 1176 -24.45 0.28 -5.32
CA LEU A 1176 -25.27 -0.55 -4.43
C LEU A 1176 -24.48 -1.01 -3.20
N GLY A 1177 -23.30 -1.60 -3.40
CA GLY A 1177 -22.42 -2.01 -2.29
C GLY A 1177 -22.03 -0.85 -1.37
N THR A 1178 -21.75 0.31 -1.94
CA THR A 1178 -21.42 1.54 -1.19
C THR A 1178 -22.61 2.04 -0.38
N SER A 1179 -23.83 2.01 -0.92
CA SER A 1179 -25.05 2.40 -0.19
C SER A 1179 -25.26 1.57 1.06
N LEU A 1180 -25.06 0.25 0.96
CA LEU A 1180 -25.14 -0.68 2.09
C LEU A 1180 -24.00 -0.44 3.08
N LEU A 1181 -22.81 -0.04 2.61
CA LEU A 1181 -21.66 0.23 3.46
C LEU A 1181 -21.82 1.51 4.30
N VAL A 1182 -22.46 2.55 3.77
CA VAL A 1182 -22.83 3.76 4.55
C VAL A 1182 -23.71 3.42 5.75
N LEU A 1183 -24.54 2.38 5.68
CA LEU A 1183 -25.33 1.92 6.83
C LEU A 1183 -24.47 1.39 7.99
N PHE A 1184 -23.16 1.16 7.81
CA PHE A 1184 -22.25 0.75 8.90
C PHE A 1184 -21.39 1.89 9.48
N LEU A 1185 -21.50 3.12 8.95
CA LEU A 1185 -20.96 4.34 9.56
C LEU A 1185 -21.91 4.86 10.66
N PRO A 1186 -21.39 5.46 11.75
CA PRO A 1186 -22.21 6.09 12.79
C PRO A 1186 -22.79 7.42 12.30
N GLU A 1187 -23.90 7.88 12.91
CA GLU A 1187 -24.54 9.14 12.55
C GLU A 1187 -23.90 10.33 13.29
N THR A 1188 -23.53 11.37 12.55
CA THR A 1188 -22.84 12.56 13.07
C THR A 1188 -23.78 13.74 13.33
N ALA A 1189 -24.98 13.75 12.75
CA ALA A 1189 -25.92 14.86 12.86
C ALA A 1189 -26.31 15.18 14.31
N GLY A 1190 -26.02 16.42 14.74
CA GLY A 1190 -26.35 16.91 16.07
C GLY A 1190 -25.43 16.45 17.20
N ARG A 1191 -24.29 15.81 16.91
CA ARG A 1191 -23.26 15.43 17.91
C ARG A 1191 -22.14 16.47 17.95
N GLU A 1192 -21.48 16.57 19.11
CA GLU A 1192 -20.25 17.37 19.24
C GLU A 1192 -19.07 16.64 18.58
N LEU A 1193 -18.19 17.40 17.91
CA LEU A 1193 -17.02 16.85 17.23
C LEU A 1193 -16.03 16.24 18.23
N PRO A 1194 -15.49 15.02 18.00
CA PRO A 1194 -14.56 14.38 18.92
C PRO A 1194 -13.27 15.20 19.04
N GLN A 1195 -12.99 15.71 20.24
CA GLN A 1195 -11.79 16.49 20.56
C GLN A 1195 -10.63 15.60 21.05
N THR A 1196 -10.91 14.41 21.59
CA THR A 1196 -9.91 13.43 22.02
C THR A 1196 -10.08 12.10 21.30
N LEU A 1197 -9.02 11.27 21.26
CA LEU A 1197 -9.08 9.90 20.70
C LEU A 1197 -10.16 9.06 21.39
N GLN A 1198 -10.29 9.18 22.71
CA GLN A 1198 -11.28 8.46 23.51
C GLN A 1198 -12.72 8.91 23.20
N GLN A 1199 -12.96 10.20 22.97
CA GLN A 1199 -14.25 10.70 22.46
C GLN A 1199 -14.57 10.14 21.07
N GLY A 1200 -13.55 9.94 20.21
CA GLY A 1200 -13.70 9.28 18.91
C GLY A 1200 -14.08 7.80 19.00
N GLU A 1201 -13.49 7.06 19.95
CA GLU A 1201 -13.87 5.65 20.20
C GLU A 1201 -15.27 5.51 20.81
N ASP A 1202 -15.66 6.43 21.68
CA ASP A 1202 -17.01 6.45 22.27
C ASP A 1202 -18.07 7.07 21.33
N PHE A 1203 -17.67 7.72 20.22
CA PHE A 1203 -18.60 8.34 19.27
C PHE A 1203 -19.59 7.35 18.62
N SER A 1204 -19.20 6.08 18.45
CA SER A 1204 -20.04 5.02 17.88
C SER A 1204 -20.70 4.11 18.93
N LYS A 1205 -20.71 4.51 20.21
CA LYS A 1205 -21.05 3.66 21.37
C LYS A 1205 -22.51 3.85 21.77
N GLY A 1206 -23.40 3.08 21.14
CA GLY A 1206 -24.84 3.12 21.38
C GLY A 1206 -25.69 3.20 20.10
N ASP A 1207 -25.05 3.31 18.93
CA ASP A 1207 -25.75 3.40 17.65
C ASP A 1207 -26.40 2.07 17.26
N HIS A 1208 -27.72 2.02 17.36
CA HIS A 1208 -28.53 0.94 16.79
C HIS A 1208 -28.61 1.07 15.27
N PHE A 1209 -28.75 -0.06 14.58
CA PHE A 1209 -28.77 -0.12 13.11
C PHE A 1209 -29.88 0.74 12.46
N TRP A 1210 -30.93 1.12 13.18
CA TRP A 1210 -32.03 1.97 12.71
C TRP A 1210 -32.25 3.27 13.52
N SER A 1211 -31.22 3.82 14.19
CA SER A 1211 -31.35 5.12 14.88
C SER A 1211 -31.46 6.30 13.92
N PHE A 1212 -32.65 6.88 13.79
CA PHE A 1212 -32.88 8.16 13.10
C PHE A 1212 -32.61 9.36 14.03
N PRO A 1213 -32.10 10.50 13.52
CA PRO A 1213 -31.68 11.64 14.35
C PRO A 1213 -32.83 12.35 15.10
N CYS A 1214 -34.09 12.10 14.74
CA CYS A 1214 -35.25 12.78 15.33
C CYS A 1214 -35.57 12.37 16.77
N CYS A 1215 -35.10 11.21 17.27
CA CYS A 1215 -35.54 10.68 18.57
C CYS A 1215 -34.87 11.32 19.80
N ASN A 1216 -33.63 11.85 19.68
CA ASN A 1216 -32.84 12.26 20.86
C ASN A 1216 -32.88 13.77 21.16
N LYS A 1217 -33.70 14.55 20.44
CA LYS A 1217 -33.67 16.03 20.49
C LYS A 1217 -34.40 16.66 21.70
N ILE A 1218 -34.56 15.92 22.80
CA ILE A 1218 -35.35 16.30 23.98
C ILE A 1218 -34.49 16.60 25.22
N ASP A 1219 -33.31 15.99 25.36
CA ASP A 1219 -32.56 16.06 26.64
C ASP A 1219 -31.43 17.12 26.69
N VAL A 1220 -31.05 17.75 25.56
CA VAL A 1220 -29.94 18.73 25.56
C VAL A 1220 -30.33 20.08 26.18
N ASP A 1221 -31.54 20.58 25.94
CA ASP A 1221 -32.01 21.86 26.50
C ASP A 1221 -32.40 21.77 28.00
N ARG A 1222 -32.58 20.56 28.54
CA ARG A 1222 -32.98 20.32 29.94
C ARG A 1222 -31.94 20.74 30.97
N HIS A 1223 -30.67 20.88 30.60
CA HIS A 1223 -29.61 21.28 31.53
C HIS A 1223 -29.43 22.81 31.70
N ARG A 1224 -30.30 23.65 31.11
CA ARG A 1224 -30.18 25.12 31.21
C ARG A 1224 -31.34 25.89 31.84
N ASN A 1225 -32.49 25.27 32.11
CA ASN A 1225 -33.58 25.89 32.88
C ASN A 1225 -34.15 24.90 33.91
N GLY A 1226 -34.33 25.38 35.15
CA GLY A 1226 -34.88 24.56 36.24
C GLY A 1226 -36.42 24.49 36.24
N ASN A 1227 -36.94 23.48 36.95
CA ASN A 1227 -38.34 23.30 37.34
C ASN A 1227 -39.40 23.27 36.21
N SER A 1228 -39.80 22.07 35.80
CA SER A 1228 -41.23 21.74 35.62
C SER A 1228 -41.46 20.22 35.52
N ASN A 1229 -42.52 19.74 36.18
CA ASN A 1229 -43.00 18.36 36.04
C ASN A 1229 -43.93 18.25 34.83
N CYS A 1230 -43.79 17.20 34.03
CA CYS A 1230 -44.91 16.61 33.30
C CYS A 1230 -44.66 15.12 33.01
N THR A 1231 -45.54 14.27 33.53
CA THR A 1231 -45.79 12.91 33.05
C THR A 1231 -46.77 12.95 31.87
N ILE A 1232 -46.62 12.07 30.88
CA ILE A 1232 -47.69 11.16 30.39
C ILE A 1232 -47.16 10.29 29.24
N GLU A 1233 -47.85 9.16 29.04
CA GLU A 1233 -47.72 8.18 27.96
C GLU A 1233 -47.69 8.85 26.56
N ARG A 1234 -47.12 8.25 25.51
CA ARG A 1234 -47.25 6.84 25.12
C ARG A 1234 -46.21 6.43 24.06
#